data_AF-A0A131YU64-F1
#
_entry.id   AF-A0A131YU64-F1
#
_cell.length_a   1.000
_cell.length_b   1.000
_cell.length_c   1.000
_cell.angle_alpha   90.00
_cell.angle_beta   90.00
_cell.angle_gamma   90.00
#
_symmetry.space_group_name_H-M   'P 1'
#
loop_
_entity.id
_entity.type
_entity.pdbx_description
1 polymer ?
#
loop_
_entity_poly.entity_id
_entity_poly.type
_entity_poly.pdbx_seq_one_letter_code
_entity_poly.pdbx_strand_id
1 'polypeptide(L)'
;MPAGTENPADYYKNVAFSPTSVNGETKKPAGNASEGMGEFAPEKTGKRAPEGDEACVEAKKPRLQDSSELEDVKVPREVELFRFLGSRADEIASLVKDVERKYPKLISQQVPRHMRRRTVSHDKRRLPKRLQLKIAHEPDPPKSKRPSRKHRRRPRNLLAEYARRQRRHVWLETHIWHAKRFKMADLWGYRVPLHPTDKGIRAAYRGSAKHVLLHDLSYYNCIELIGNEETLVSKLTLLTNADAGLTFGAKSYLSGTREGTVVLYHRNRYPFGAIGPAKFLWRAPAGQNDNSDKKDDRQLWLWVHPTIHSEVTEELVSVFELQRVQATTRVPADLKAPNSDVSVQMPGERTSACDSKRVKFEKSSPELKAEETDCSATDETTKPVRPSAQSTVSADEAKSKTEKQTSETQEEQKRTSTKNRAESSKRRRSRERKASSRVADNKKDLEKDEASMAEVVQLPVYTNGSVTMVQLKEQMVRFSLTGPLATGVVLNAIVPSREASSPETEAWWNKRAEEKQAQEVGWEMVQAEDAECEQALLPRVLGRTVRDPRILLPACKTKVTGHCPPDKCTELPLVPQASDSALWDPLLRDAVSSQKVPEAELNRLRSQNPKPGTLLDLGDAESRIPVVAIRKDGSRTNLGFGSGWDLILPAGWGRPFWIALVYRGARASGLRELRSLSLEMGLPCFPFDHPDTAATQQSEEENRRELMTKHLRYPPDKRPSFQKLRISCPFFFPWSQLVQEWRTLDQPSADNAGCDDGSTFYVLRSRKVLRRLAAMFADANKKRKKITLSAATASKQLDDIRATAKAVNLDLSRALVCVELTSCSRGVPKRFDSISMPTAEDILALKNSGSADSVEAPCENLRRLKKPKDAKAKKRKAPRPTVEELLARPTVSSVVKSCSRLILGGVVSGDYCFSSACGRGLGYCAFEGLVHLIESSASASVRPLVLFRHQHSVQYRYATLHVLEEC
;
A
#
# COMPACT_ATOMS: atom_id res chain seq x y z
N MET A 1 20.97 39.70 -34.15
CA MET A 1 21.56 39.06 -35.34
C MET A 1 21.60 37.56 -35.10
N PRO A 2 21.13 36.73 -36.06
CA PRO A 2 20.11 35.72 -35.75
C PRO A 2 20.52 34.26 -36.02
N ALA A 3 19.59 33.37 -35.64
CA ALA A 3 19.26 32.04 -36.18
C ALA A 3 20.13 30.81 -35.80
N GLY A 4 19.44 29.69 -35.52
CA GLY A 4 20.05 28.36 -35.45
C GLY A 4 19.34 27.34 -34.57
N THR A 5 18.07 27.07 -34.85
CA THR A 5 17.31 25.88 -34.39
C THR A 5 17.74 24.62 -35.16
N GLU A 6 17.47 23.45 -34.54
CA GLU A 6 17.02 22.17 -35.14
C GLU A 6 17.84 20.89 -34.88
N ASN A 7 17.17 20.00 -34.13
CA ASN A 7 17.04 18.54 -34.18
C ASN A 7 18.09 17.62 -34.84
N PRO A 8 18.48 16.51 -34.17
CA PRO A 8 19.15 15.38 -34.79
C PRO A 8 18.15 14.23 -35.05
N ALA A 9 17.65 14.12 -36.27
CA ALA A 9 17.04 12.90 -36.80
C ALA A 9 17.17 12.91 -38.32
N ASP A 10 18.24 12.33 -38.83
CA ASP A 10 18.30 11.66 -40.14
C ASP A 10 19.73 11.18 -40.42
N TYR A 11 19.94 9.87 -40.26
CA TYR A 11 21.06 9.17 -40.87
C TYR A 11 20.51 7.81 -41.28
N TYR A 12 20.00 7.74 -42.51
CA TYR A 12 20.30 6.73 -43.53
C TYR A 12 19.28 6.88 -44.68
N LYS A 13 19.76 7.48 -45.77
CA LYS A 13 19.18 7.43 -47.11
C LYS A 13 20.18 6.74 -48.03
N ASN A 14 19.64 6.14 -49.09
CA ASN A 14 20.22 5.76 -50.39
C ASN A 14 20.30 4.23 -50.63
N VAL A 15 19.83 3.66 -51.74
CA VAL A 15 19.38 4.21 -53.03
C VAL A 15 18.55 3.15 -53.82
N ALA A 16 17.52 3.66 -54.51
CA ALA A 16 16.82 3.27 -55.76
C ALA A 16 16.82 1.81 -56.30
N PHE A 17 15.68 1.36 -56.83
CA PHE A 17 15.31 1.49 -58.25
C PHE A 17 13.84 1.09 -58.50
N SER A 18 13.11 1.90 -59.27
CA SER A 18 11.81 1.63 -59.90
C SER A 18 12.01 1.22 -61.38
N PRO A 19 11.02 0.53 -61.98
CA PRO A 19 10.27 1.11 -63.12
C PRO A 19 8.73 0.89 -62.98
N THR A 20 7.85 1.88 -63.15
CA THR A 20 7.06 2.27 -64.39
C THR A 20 6.34 1.09 -65.05
N SER A 21 5.08 1.11 -65.52
CA SER A 21 3.98 2.06 -65.80
C SER A 21 2.73 1.16 -66.09
N VAL A 22 1.43 1.49 -66.01
CA VAL A 22 0.59 2.28 -66.95
C VAL A 22 -0.89 2.14 -66.50
N ASN A 23 -1.61 3.27 -66.49
CA ASN A 23 -3.04 3.61 -66.66
C ASN A 23 -4.22 2.61 -66.61
N GLY A 24 -5.36 3.15 -66.14
CA GLY A 24 -6.75 2.83 -66.57
C GLY A 24 -7.77 2.81 -65.41
N GLU A 25 -8.46 3.92 -65.07
CA GLU A 25 -9.86 4.22 -65.45
C GLU A 25 -10.85 3.06 -65.16
N THR A 26 -11.91 3.12 -64.33
CA THR A 26 -13.05 4.06 -64.33
C THR A 26 -14.08 3.72 -63.22
N LYS A 27 -14.80 4.77 -62.78
CA LYS A 27 -16.23 4.88 -62.40
C LYS A 27 -16.91 3.95 -61.35
N LYS A 28 -17.32 4.61 -60.25
CA LYS A 28 -18.54 4.45 -59.40
C LYS A 28 -19.85 4.36 -60.25
N PRO A 29 -21.06 3.96 -59.73
CA PRO A 29 -21.65 4.43 -58.45
C PRO A 29 -22.70 3.54 -57.70
N ALA A 30 -23.07 4.04 -56.49
CA ALA A 30 -24.37 4.01 -55.74
C ALA A 30 -25.14 2.68 -55.52
N GLY A 31 -25.82 2.41 -54.39
CA GLY A 31 -26.16 3.18 -53.19
C GLY A 31 -27.14 2.40 -52.28
N ASN A 32 -27.49 3.00 -51.11
CA ASN A 32 -28.67 2.79 -50.23
C ASN A 32 -29.00 1.36 -49.71
N ALA A 33 -29.62 1.07 -48.55
CA ALA A 33 -30.10 1.75 -47.34
C ALA A 33 -30.46 0.60 -46.33
N SER A 34 -30.32 0.77 -45.01
CA SER A 34 -31.40 0.82 -43.99
C SER A 34 -31.97 -0.52 -43.43
N GLU A 35 -32.30 -0.48 -42.13
CA GLU A 35 -33.14 -1.42 -41.31
C GLU A 35 -32.50 -2.75 -40.88
N GLY A 36 -32.66 -3.33 -39.68
CA GLY A 36 -33.50 -3.03 -38.51
C GLY A 36 -34.23 -4.30 -38.01
N MET A 37 -33.92 -4.77 -36.79
CA MET A 37 -34.65 -5.80 -35.97
C MET A 37 -34.67 -7.25 -36.52
N GLY A 38 -34.80 -8.34 -35.75
CA GLY A 38 -35.03 -8.58 -34.34
C GLY A 38 -34.99 -10.11 -34.06
N GLU A 39 -34.53 -10.45 -32.85
CA GLU A 39 -35.06 -11.40 -31.86
C GLU A 39 -35.97 -12.62 -32.24
N PHE A 40 -35.80 -13.67 -31.41
CA PHE A 40 -36.68 -14.79 -31.05
C PHE A 40 -36.52 -16.20 -31.68
N ALA A 41 -36.32 -17.14 -30.75
CA ALA A 41 -36.44 -18.61 -30.78
C ALA A 41 -37.95 -19.05 -30.88
N PRO A 42 -38.43 -20.31 -30.66
CA PRO A 42 -37.75 -21.47 -30.03
C PRO A 42 -38.22 -22.93 -30.40
N GLU A 43 -37.67 -23.90 -29.63
CA GLU A 43 -38.21 -25.24 -29.20
C GLU A 43 -38.29 -26.41 -30.24
N LYS A 44 -38.11 -27.72 -29.93
CA LYS A 44 -37.89 -28.53 -28.69
C LYS A 44 -37.53 -29.99 -29.08
N THR A 45 -36.64 -30.68 -28.35
CA THR A 45 -36.76 -32.00 -27.65
C THR A 45 -35.60 -32.93 -28.09
N GLY A 46 -34.98 -33.82 -27.31
CA GLY A 46 -35.03 -34.22 -25.90
C GLY A 46 -34.22 -35.54 -25.69
N LYS A 47 -33.72 -35.73 -24.46
CA LYS A 47 -33.32 -37.00 -23.75
C LYS A 47 -31.91 -37.64 -23.91
N ARG A 48 -31.15 -37.54 -22.78
CA ARG A 48 -30.31 -38.53 -22.01
C ARG A 48 -30.31 -40.00 -22.51
N ALA A 49 -29.30 -40.87 -22.33
CA ALA A 49 -27.98 -41.00 -21.66
C ALA A 49 -27.34 -42.33 -22.21
N PRO A 50 -26.40 -43.09 -21.57
CA PRO A 50 -25.34 -42.86 -20.57
C PRO A 50 -23.95 -43.47 -20.98
N GLU A 51 -23.04 -43.51 -20.00
CA GLU A 51 -21.70 -44.13 -19.94
C GLU A 51 -21.63 -45.64 -20.28
N GLY A 52 -20.44 -46.14 -20.61
CA GLY A 52 -20.11 -47.57 -20.57
C GLY A 52 -18.75 -47.90 -21.17
N ASP A 53 -17.84 -48.38 -20.33
CA ASP A 53 -16.50 -48.89 -20.62
C ASP A 53 -16.45 -49.99 -21.69
N GLU A 54 -15.33 -50.12 -22.39
CA GLU A 54 -14.50 -51.35 -22.45
C GLU A 54 -13.56 -51.39 -23.67
N ALA A 55 -12.56 -52.23 -23.52
CA ALA A 55 -11.27 -52.21 -24.18
C ALA A 55 -11.20 -52.95 -25.53
N CYS A 56 -10.13 -52.62 -26.26
CA CYS A 56 -9.29 -53.50 -27.08
C CYS A 56 -9.99 -54.48 -28.06
N VAL A 57 -10.05 -54.08 -29.33
CA VAL A 57 -10.03 -55.03 -30.45
C VAL A 57 -8.85 -54.68 -31.36
N GLU A 58 -7.89 -55.60 -31.45
CA GLU A 58 -6.81 -55.59 -32.44
C GLU A 58 -7.40 -55.61 -33.86
N ALA A 59 -7.38 -54.47 -34.53
CA ALA A 59 -7.59 -54.39 -35.97
C ALA A 59 -6.24 -54.48 -36.70
N LYS A 60 -6.02 -55.63 -37.34
CA LYS A 60 -4.89 -56.00 -38.19
C LYS A 60 -4.45 -54.86 -39.13
N LYS A 61 -3.13 -54.64 -39.19
CA LYS A 61 -2.47 -53.83 -40.23
C LYS A 61 -2.93 -54.25 -41.63
N PRO A 62 -3.41 -53.35 -42.50
CA PRO A 62 -3.55 -53.66 -43.91
C PRO A 62 -2.16 -53.92 -44.52
N ARG A 63 -2.03 -55.10 -45.13
CA ARG A 63 -0.87 -55.56 -45.90
C ARG A 63 -0.68 -54.67 -47.14
N LEU A 64 0.58 -54.40 -47.45
CA LEU A 64 1.06 -53.84 -48.71
C LEU A 64 0.61 -54.70 -49.91
N GLN A 65 -0.28 -54.14 -50.74
CA GLN A 65 -0.54 -54.41 -52.17
C GLN A 65 -1.12 -53.07 -52.68
N ASP A 66 -0.49 -52.26 -53.52
CA ASP A 66 0.26 -52.52 -54.74
C ASP A 66 1.61 -51.80 -54.81
N SER A 67 2.59 -52.49 -55.38
CA SER A 67 3.91 -52.01 -55.75
C SER A 67 4.01 -51.83 -57.28
N SER A 68 2.96 -51.29 -57.92
CA SER A 68 2.90 -51.07 -59.37
C SER A 68 2.37 -49.69 -59.79
N GLU A 69 2.19 -48.73 -58.87
CA GLU A 69 1.94 -47.31 -59.18
C GLU A 69 3.10 -46.41 -58.69
N LEU A 70 4.34 -46.92 -58.70
CA LEU A 70 5.56 -46.17 -58.35
C LEU A 70 6.50 -45.97 -59.54
N GLU A 71 5.97 -45.98 -60.76
CA GLU A 71 6.71 -45.65 -61.98
C GLU A 71 6.01 -44.54 -62.78
N ASP A 72 5.79 -43.37 -62.18
CA ASP A 72 5.97 -42.06 -62.86
C ASP A 72 5.76 -40.83 -61.96
N VAL A 73 6.09 -40.90 -60.66
CA VAL A 73 6.23 -39.65 -59.88
C VAL A 73 7.57 -39.01 -60.27
N LYS A 74 7.55 -38.23 -61.36
CA LYS A 74 8.66 -37.33 -61.72
C LYS A 74 8.89 -36.35 -60.57
N VAL A 75 9.79 -36.70 -59.66
CA VAL A 75 10.35 -35.74 -58.70
C VAL A 75 10.96 -34.61 -59.55
N PRO A 76 10.52 -33.36 -59.39
CA PRO A 76 11.06 -32.26 -60.18
C PRO A 76 12.58 -32.22 -60.02
N ARG A 77 13.32 -32.26 -61.13
CA ARG A 77 14.80 -32.17 -61.10
C ARG A 77 15.28 -30.82 -60.56
N GLU A 78 14.41 -29.80 -60.61
CA GLU A 78 14.66 -28.46 -60.10
C GLU A 78 13.52 -28.02 -59.18
N VAL A 79 13.88 -27.47 -58.02
CA VAL A 79 12.95 -26.84 -57.09
C VAL A 79 12.97 -25.34 -57.37
N GLU A 80 11.80 -24.75 -57.57
CA GLU A 80 11.65 -23.30 -57.71
C GLU A 80 11.99 -22.61 -56.37
N LEU A 81 13.27 -22.25 -56.23
CA LEU A 81 13.86 -21.84 -54.96
C LEU A 81 13.13 -20.66 -54.31
N PHE A 82 12.72 -19.67 -55.10
CA PHE A 82 12.02 -18.49 -54.58
C PHE A 82 10.63 -18.82 -54.05
N ARG A 83 9.90 -19.74 -54.68
CA ARG A 83 8.60 -20.20 -54.21
C ARG A 83 8.72 -21.03 -52.93
N PHE A 84 9.74 -21.89 -52.87
CA PHE A 84 10.05 -22.71 -51.69
C PHE A 84 10.55 -21.88 -50.50
N LEU A 85 11.42 -20.89 -50.74
CA LEU A 85 11.86 -19.96 -49.71
C LEU A 85 10.74 -19.01 -49.31
N GLY A 86 9.89 -18.58 -50.26
CA GLY A 86 8.74 -17.72 -49.99
C GLY A 86 7.75 -18.36 -49.04
N SER A 87 7.42 -19.65 -49.21
CA SER A 87 6.51 -20.36 -48.29
C SER A 87 7.10 -20.59 -46.89
N ARG A 88 8.43 -20.60 -46.76
CA ARG A 88 9.15 -20.83 -45.49
C ARG A 88 9.77 -19.58 -44.87
N ALA A 89 9.66 -18.43 -45.52
CA ALA A 89 10.30 -17.19 -45.07
C ALA A 89 9.82 -16.80 -43.67
N ASP A 90 8.50 -16.89 -43.42
CA ASP A 90 7.91 -16.61 -42.11
C ASP A 90 8.31 -17.63 -41.05
N GLU A 91 8.41 -18.92 -41.41
CA GLU A 91 8.88 -19.98 -40.51
C GLU A 91 10.34 -19.76 -40.11
N ILE A 92 11.22 -19.47 -41.08
CA ILE A 92 12.63 -19.17 -40.86
C ILE A 92 12.77 -17.90 -40.04
N ALA A 93 12.03 -16.84 -40.36
CA ALA A 93 12.05 -15.59 -39.60
C ALA A 93 11.56 -15.78 -38.16
N SER A 94 10.52 -16.60 -37.94
CA SER A 94 10.02 -16.96 -36.62
C SER A 94 11.07 -17.76 -35.84
N LEU A 95 11.70 -18.75 -36.48
CA LEU A 95 12.75 -19.57 -35.89
C LEU A 95 13.98 -18.73 -35.50
N VAL A 96 14.46 -17.87 -36.40
CA VAL A 96 15.59 -16.97 -36.13
C VAL A 96 15.28 -16.06 -34.95
N LYS A 97 14.09 -15.43 -34.92
CA LYS A 97 13.65 -14.61 -33.79
C LYS A 97 13.62 -15.41 -32.48
N ASP A 98 13.17 -16.65 -32.50
CA ASP A 98 13.10 -17.51 -31.32
C ASP A 98 14.47 -17.98 -30.84
N VAL A 99 15.38 -18.29 -31.76
CA VAL A 99 16.78 -18.64 -31.46
C VAL A 99 17.50 -17.44 -30.85
N GLU A 100 17.40 -16.25 -31.46
CA GLU A 100 17.97 -15.00 -30.95
C GLU A 100 17.42 -14.64 -29.56
N ARG A 101 16.12 -14.82 -29.33
CA ARG A 101 15.49 -14.65 -28.00
C ARG A 101 16.01 -15.66 -26.98
N LYS A 102 16.32 -16.89 -27.42
CA LYS A 102 16.85 -18.00 -26.59
C LYS A 102 18.35 -17.95 -26.37
N TYR A 103 19.10 -16.98 -26.92
CA TYR A 103 20.54 -16.80 -26.72
C TYR A 103 20.88 -15.80 -25.58
N PRO A 104 20.86 -16.19 -24.30
CA PRO A 104 21.76 -15.59 -23.33
C PRO A 104 23.12 -16.29 -23.41
N LYS A 105 24.20 -15.52 -23.55
CA LYS A 105 25.59 -16.04 -23.56
C LYS A 105 25.99 -16.74 -22.24
N LEU A 106 25.21 -16.60 -21.16
CA LEU A 106 25.50 -17.15 -19.82
C LEU A 106 24.28 -17.92 -19.26
N ILE A 107 24.51 -19.09 -18.67
CA ILE A 107 23.47 -19.93 -18.03
C ILE A 107 22.71 -19.16 -16.93
N SER A 108 23.41 -18.28 -16.20
CA SER A 108 22.81 -17.42 -15.18
C SER A 108 21.79 -16.41 -15.71
N GLN A 109 21.80 -16.12 -17.01
CA GLN A 109 20.88 -15.21 -17.68
C GLN A 109 19.69 -15.94 -18.32
N GLN A 110 19.69 -17.28 -18.40
CA GLN A 110 18.56 -18.08 -18.88
C GLN A 110 17.31 -17.93 -18.00
N VAL A 111 17.47 -17.57 -16.71
CA VAL A 111 16.32 -17.34 -15.83
C VAL A 111 15.64 -15.98 -16.13
N PRO A 112 14.30 -15.89 -16.01
CA PRO A 112 13.57 -14.64 -16.18
C PRO A 112 14.11 -13.50 -15.33
N ARG A 113 14.04 -12.25 -15.82
CA ARG A 113 14.63 -11.07 -15.15
C ARG A 113 14.26 -10.94 -13.67
N HIS A 114 13.01 -11.23 -13.30
CA HIS A 114 12.52 -11.16 -11.92
C HIS A 114 13.07 -12.29 -11.00
N MET A 115 13.53 -13.41 -11.58
CA MET A 115 14.17 -14.52 -10.87
C MET A 115 15.69 -14.38 -10.76
N ARG A 116 16.32 -13.54 -11.60
CA ARG A 116 17.78 -13.35 -11.59
C ARG A 116 18.30 -12.90 -10.22
N ARG A 117 19.48 -13.39 -9.84
CA ARG A 117 20.18 -13.03 -8.61
C ARG A 117 21.63 -12.69 -8.92
N ARG A 118 22.11 -11.55 -8.42
CA ARG A 118 23.50 -11.10 -8.64
C ARG A 118 24.54 -11.98 -7.96
N THR A 119 24.16 -12.65 -6.87
CA THR A 119 25.05 -13.50 -6.07
C THR A 119 25.28 -14.89 -6.68
N VAL A 120 24.69 -15.21 -7.84
CA VAL A 120 24.86 -16.51 -8.51
C VAL A 120 26.32 -16.82 -8.81
N SER A 121 27.12 -15.80 -9.11
CA SER A 121 28.56 -15.95 -9.33
C SER A 121 29.32 -16.44 -8.09
N HIS A 122 28.87 -16.11 -6.87
CA HIS A 122 29.51 -16.52 -5.62
C HIS A 122 28.87 -17.75 -4.98
N ASP A 123 27.57 -17.95 -5.18
CA ASP A 123 26.79 -19.04 -4.61
C ASP A 123 25.83 -19.59 -5.68
N LYS A 124 26.28 -20.64 -6.37
CA LYS A 124 25.56 -21.30 -7.44
C LYS A 124 24.25 -21.92 -6.97
N ARG A 125 24.09 -22.20 -5.66
CA ARG A 125 22.84 -22.75 -5.08
C ARG A 125 21.65 -21.81 -5.21
N ARG A 126 21.87 -20.55 -5.61
CA ARG A 126 20.82 -19.56 -5.90
C ARG A 126 20.10 -19.79 -7.23
N LEU A 127 20.63 -20.64 -8.10
CA LEU A 127 19.94 -21.08 -9.31
C LEU A 127 19.03 -22.29 -9.03
N PRO A 128 18.03 -22.56 -9.87
CA PRO A 128 17.29 -23.82 -9.82
C PRO A 128 18.23 -25.03 -10.03
N LYS A 129 17.98 -26.16 -9.35
CA LYS A 129 18.82 -27.37 -9.40
C LYS A 129 19.18 -27.81 -10.84
N ARG A 130 18.21 -27.77 -11.76
CA ARG A 130 18.42 -28.08 -13.19
C ARG A 130 19.51 -27.23 -13.87
N LEU A 131 19.63 -25.96 -13.47
CA LEU A 131 20.65 -25.04 -14.01
C LEU A 131 21.96 -25.09 -13.20
N GLN A 132 21.91 -25.51 -11.94
CA GLN A 132 23.12 -25.70 -11.13
C GLN A 132 24.05 -26.74 -11.74
N LEU A 133 23.49 -27.85 -12.25
CA LEU A 133 24.26 -28.90 -12.91
C LEU A 133 25.04 -28.37 -14.13
N LYS A 134 24.43 -27.46 -14.89
CA LYS A 134 25.06 -26.86 -16.08
C LYS A 134 26.18 -25.88 -15.74
N ILE A 135 26.07 -25.18 -14.61
CA ILE A 135 27.04 -24.16 -14.14
C ILE A 135 28.13 -24.75 -13.24
N ALA A 136 27.99 -26.02 -12.84
CA ALA A 136 28.93 -26.69 -11.93
C ALA A 136 30.38 -26.61 -12.43
N HIS A 137 30.58 -26.70 -13.74
CA HIS A 137 31.89 -26.66 -14.40
C HIS A 137 32.54 -25.27 -14.46
N GLU A 138 31.82 -24.17 -14.19
CA GLU A 138 32.42 -22.83 -14.14
C GLU A 138 33.30 -22.68 -12.87
N PRO A 139 34.48 -22.03 -12.92
CA PRO A 139 35.31 -21.83 -11.73
C PRO A 139 34.64 -20.85 -10.73
N ASP A 140 34.77 -21.14 -9.43
CA ASP A 140 34.30 -20.23 -8.37
C ASP A 140 35.22 -19.00 -8.26
N PRO A 141 34.68 -17.80 -7.98
CA PRO A 141 35.50 -16.60 -7.79
C PRO A 141 36.36 -16.70 -6.52
N PRO A 142 37.53 -16.03 -6.49
CA PRO A 142 38.43 -16.07 -5.34
C PRO A 142 37.77 -15.52 -4.06
N LYS A 143 37.94 -16.24 -2.94
CA LYS A 143 37.36 -15.88 -1.64
C LYS A 143 38.15 -14.73 -0.99
N SER A 144 37.50 -13.59 -0.70
CA SER A 144 38.15 -12.47 0.02
C SER A 144 38.25 -12.73 1.53
N LYS A 145 39.38 -12.36 2.15
CA LYS A 145 39.74 -12.61 3.57
C LYS A 145 39.19 -11.61 4.61
N ARG A 146 38.12 -10.85 4.33
CA ARG A 146 37.61 -9.82 5.29
C ARG A 146 36.82 -10.44 6.46
N PRO A 147 36.85 -9.83 7.67
CA PRO A 147 36.26 -10.40 8.87
C PRO A 147 34.77 -10.69 8.74
N SER A 148 34.38 -11.81 9.34
CA SER A 148 33.11 -12.48 9.07
C SER A 148 31.91 -11.71 9.60
N ARG A 149 31.18 -11.04 8.70
CA ARG A 149 29.83 -10.50 8.93
C ARG A 149 28.89 -11.52 9.60
N LYS A 150 29.16 -12.83 9.43
CA LYS A 150 28.41 -13.95 10.01
C LYS A 150 28.43 -13.96 11.54
N HIS A 151 29.54 -13.56 12.18
CA HIS A 151 29.64 -13.54 13.65
C HIS A 151 28.72 -12.48 14.28
N ARG A 152 28.72 -11.25 13.75
CA ARG A 152 27.83 -10.16 14.20
C ARG A 152 26.34 -10.42 13.93
N ARG A 153 26.02 -11.39 13.08
CA ARG A 153 24.65 -11.75 12.68
C ARG A 153 24.19 -13.09 13.25
N ARG A 154 24.81 -13.55 14.34
CA ARG A 154 24.30 -14.71 15.08
C ARG A 154 22.87 -14.42 15.57
N PRO A 155 21.98 -15.42 15.59
CA PRO A 155 20.55 -15.21 15.89
C PRO A 155 20.30 -14.45 17.20
N ARG A 156 20.99 -14.81 18.29
CA ARG A 156 20.88 -14.12 19.60
C ARG A 156 21.15 -12.61 19.48
N ASN A 157 22.30 -12.25 18.93
CA ASN A 157 22.68 -10.84 18.76
C ASN A 157 21.75 -10.10 17.79
N LEU A 158 21.20 -10.80 16.80
CA LEU A 158 20.29 -10.24 15.83
C LEU A 158 18.94 -9.89 16.44
N LEU A 159 18.40 -10.74 17.32
CA LEU A 159 17.16 -10.50 18.04
C LEU A 159 17.31 -9.32 19.01
N ALA A 160 18.39 -9.27 19.79
CA ALA A 160 18.69 -8.13 20.66
C ALA A 160 18.81 -6.81 19.87
N GLU A 161 19.48 -6.85 18.70
CA GLU A 161 19.55 -5.70 17.80
C GLU A 161 18.21 -5.29 17.21
N TYR A 162 17.29 -6.23 16.96
CA TYR A 162 15.93 -5.91 16.50
C TYR A 162 15.13 -5.23 17.60
N ALA A 163 15.12 -5.79 18.82
CA ALA A 163 14.47 -5.17 19.97
C ALA A 163 14.98 -3.74 20.21
N ARG A 164 16.30 -3.52 20.16
CA ARG A 164 16.91 -2.19 20.29
C ARG A 164 16.43 -1.20 19.23
N ARG A 165 16.19 -1.65 17.99
CA ARG A 165 15.75 -0.79 16.88
C ARG A 165 14.25 -0.50 16.90
N GLN A 166 13.45 -1.42 17.43
CA GLN A 166 12.00 -1.26 17.57
C GLN A 166 11.62 -0.18 18.58
N ARG A 167 12.53 0.19 19.50
CA ARG A 167 12.32 1.29 20.47
C ARG A 167 11.95 2.64 19.84
N ARG A 168 12.39 2.91 18.60
CA ARG A 168 12.11 4.19 17.92
C ARG A 168 10.85 4.15 17.08
N HIS A 169 10.61 3.04 16.38
CA HIS A 169 9.47 2.87 15.49
C HIS A 169 8.97 1.44 15.59
N VAL A 170 7.64 1.30 15.58
CA VAL A 170 6.99 0.00 15.59
C VAL A 170 7.27 -0.72 14.27
N TRP A 171 7.63 -2.00 14.37
CA TRP A 171 7.83 -2.86 13.20
C TRP A 171 6.64 -3.80 13.09
N LEU A 172 5.90 -3.72 11.98
CA LEU A 172 4.87 -4.69 11.64
C LEU A 172 5.46 -6.11 11.58
N GLU A 173 4.63 -7.14 11.75
CA GLU A 173 5.09 -8.54 11.70
C GLU A 173 5.78 -8.91 10.39
N THR A 174 5.34 -8.30 9.30
CA THR A 174 5.91 -8.51 7.96
C THR A 174 7.15 -7.62 7.70
N HIS A 175 7.58 -6.79 8.65
CA HIS A 175 8.62 -5.77 8.47
C HIS A 175 9.92 -6.36 7.91
N ILE A 176 10.40 -7.49 8.44
CA ILE A 176 11.62 -8.15 7.94
C ILE A 176 11.45 -8.65 6.51
N TRP A 177 10.24 -9.06 6.11
CA TRP A 177 9.95 -9.49 4.76
C TRP A 177 9.97 -8.30 3.79
N HIS A 178 9.35 -7.19 4.19
CA HIS A 178 9.29 -5.93 3.45
C HIS A 178 10.66 -5.25 3.36
N ALA A 179 11.39 -5.07 4.47
CA ALA A 179 12.70 -4.41 4.49
C ALA A 179 13.76 -5.10 3.60
N LYS A 180 13.56 -6.39 3.27
CA LYS A 180 14.40 -7.12 2.31
C LYS A 180 14.09 -6.85 0.83
N ARG A 181 12.90 -6.31 0.52
CA ARG A 181 12.31 -6.24 -0.84
C ARG A 181 11.76 -4.86 -1.22
N PHE A 182 11.57 -3.99 -0.23
CA PHE A 182 10.96 -2.68 -0.36
C PHE A 182 11.89 -1.61 0.19
N LYS A 183 11.68 -0.37 -0.27
CA LYS A 183 12.15 0.82 0.41
C LYS A 183 11.21 1.08 1.57
N MET A 184 11.77 1.25 2.77
CA MET A 184 11.01 1.49 3.99
C MET A 184 11.08 2.98 4.33
N ALA A 185 9.98 3.53 4.84
CA ALA A 185 9.89 4.88 5.38
C ALA A 185 9.43 4.82 6.85
N ASP A 186 9.85 5.80 7.64
CA ASP A 186 9.42 5.96 9.03
C ASP A 186 8.25 6.96 9.00
N LEU A 187 7.02 6.48 9.19
CA LEU A 187 5.78 7.25 9.06
C LEU A 187 4.83 6.90 10.22
N TRP A 188 4.25 7.91 10.86
CA TRP A 188 3.21 7.77 11.88
C TRP A 188 3.58 6.90 13.08
N GLY A 189 4.87 6.87 13.44
CA GLY A 189 5.41 5.99 14.49
C GLY A 189 5.71 4.55 14.06
N TYR A 190 5.41 4.20 12.81
CA TYR A 190 5.67 2.88 12.22
C TYR A 190 6.77 2.92 11.16
N ARG A 191 7.35 1.75 10.87
CA ARG A 191 8.25 1.59 9.73
C ARG A 191 7.59 0.83 8.58
N VAL A 192 6.98 1.58 7.66
CA VAL A 192 6.05 1.12 6.61
C VAL A 192 6.77 0.94 5.26
N PRO A 193 6.37 -0.06 4.43
CA PRO A 193 6.89 -0.22 3.07
C PRO A 193 6.37 0.89 2.13
N LEU A 194 7.28 1.70 1.59
CA LEU A 194 6.96 2.78 0.66
C LEU A 194 6.69 2.24 -0.76
N HIS A 195 7.67 1.53 -1.34
CA HIS A 195 7.56 0.95 -2.68
C HIS A 195 8.58 -0.20 -2.87
N PRO A 196 8.33 -1.17 -3.76
CA PRO A 196 9.27 -2.27 -4.00
C PRO A 196 10.59 -1.76 -4.58
N THR A 197 11.67 -2.52 -4.39
CA THR A 197 12.97 -2.21 -5.01
C THR A 197 12.94 -2.38 -6.53
N ASP A 198 12.05 -3.25 -7.02
CA ASP A 198 11.83 -3.48 -8.44
C ASP A 198 10.95 -2.38 -9.05
N LYS A 199 11.23 -2.00 -10.30
CA LYS A 199 10.38 -1.07 -11.06
C LYS A 199 9.09 -1.79 -11.44
N GLY A 200 8.02 -1.55 -10.69
CA GLY A 200 6.83 -2.40 -10.70
C GLY A 200 5.47 -1.73 -10.86
N ILE A 201 5.36 -0.42 -11.13
CA ILE A 201 4.06 0.29 -11.09
C ILE A 201 3.02 -0.30 -12.07
N ARG A 202 3.38 -0.50 -13.34
CA ARG A 202 2.51 -1.17 -14.33
C ARG A 202 2.19 -2.62 -13.96
N ALA A 203 3.11 -3.29 -13.26
CA ALA A 203 2.90 -4.65 -12.79
C ALA A 203 2.00 -4.70 -11.55
N ALA A 204 1.95 -3.63 -10.75
CA ALA A 204 1.00 -3.46 -9.66
C ALA A 204 -0.41 -3.18 -10.21
N TYR A 205 -0.54 -2.30 -11.20
CA TYR A 205 -1.81 -2.09 -11.92
C TYR A 205 -2.32 -3.39 -12.58
N ARG A 206 -1.49 -4.12 -13.31
CA ARG A 206 -1.88 -5.45 -13.82
C ARG A 206 -2.23 -6.44 -12.70
N GLY A 207 -1.60 -6.26 -11.54
CA GLY A 207 -1.90 -6.98 -10.32
C GLY A 207 -3.35 -6.76 -9.89
N SER A 208 -3.79 -5.51 -9.76
CA SER A 208 -5.17 -5.19 -9.38
C SER A 208 -6.19 -5.45 -10.49
N ALA A 209 -5.82 -5.25 -11.76
CA ALA A 209 -6.75 -5.37 -12.88
C ALA A 209 -7.00 -6.82 -13.33
N LYS A 210 -5.97 -7.68 -13.31
CA LYS A 210 -6.04 -9.06 -13.87
C LYS A 210 -5.62 -10.16 -12.90
N HIS A 211 -4.95 -9.82 -11.81
CA HIS A 211 -4.40 -10.79 -10.88
C HIS A 211 -4.80 -10.43 -9.44
N VAL A 212 -3.85 -10.47 -8.51
CA VAL A 212 -4.05 -10.04 -7.13
C VAL A 212 -2.89 -9.16 -6.69
N LEU A 213 -3.23 -8.01 -6.12
CA LEU A 213 -2.35 -7.13 -5.38
C LEU A 213 -2.61 -7.33 -3.88
N LEU A 214 -1.56 -7.44 -3.07
CA LEU A 214 -1.60 -7.67 -1.63
C LEU A 214 -0.92 -6.52 -0.91
N HIS A 215 -1.61 -5.89 0.05
CA HIS A 215 -1.11 -4.80 0.87
C HIS A 215 -1.17 -5.16 2.35
N ASP A 216 -0.22 -4.63 3.13
CA ASP A 216 -0.21 -4.78 4.58
C ASP A 216 -0.80 -3.52 5.23
N LEU A 217 -2.01 -3.63 5.79
CA LEU A 217 -2.73 -2.56 6.49
C LEU A 217 -2.64 -2.70 8.02
N SER A 218 -1.74 -3.54 8.55
CA SER A 218 -1.64 -3.81 9.99
C SER A 218 -1.18 -2.62 10.83
N TYR A 219 -0.87 -1.48 10.20
CA TYR A 219 -0.66 -0.22 10.90
C TYR A 219 -1.96 0.46 11.30
N TYR A 220 -3.14 0.06 10.78
CA TYR A 220 -4.41 0.55 11.31
C TYR A 220 -4.63 0.05 12.73
N ASN A 221 -5.05 0.94 13.61
CA ASN A 221 -5.32 0.61 15.01
C ASN A 221 -6.81 0.29 15.16
N CYS A 222 -7.11 -0.79 15.89
CA CYS A 222 -8.46 -1.17 16.24
C CYS A 222 -8.80 -0.70 17.65
N ILE A 223 -9.94 -0.02 17.79
CA ILE A 223 -10.57 0.33 19.06
C ILE A 223 -11.82 -0.53 19.19
N GLU A 224 -11.95 -1.23 20.30
CA GLU A 224 -13.11 -2.06 20.60
C GLU A 224 -14.00 -1.35 21.61
N LEU A 225 -15.30 -1.25 21.30
CA LEU A 225 -16.33 -0.68 22.17
C LEU A 225 -17.30 -1.79 22.54
N ILE A 226 -17.61 -1.90 23.84
CA ILE A 226 -18.47 -2.92 24.42
C ILE A 226 -19.54 -2.23 25.25
N GLY A 227 -20.82 -2.50 24.99
CA GLY A 227 -21.94 -1.96 25.78
C GLY A 227 -23.28 -2.09 25.06
N ASN A 228 -24.34 -1.53 25.66
CA ASN A 228 -25.68 -1.54 25.07
C ASN A 228 -25.74 -0.85 23.69
N GLU A 229 -26.40 -1.50 22.72
CA GLU A 229 -26.48 -1.06 21.32
C GLU A 229 -27.04 0.37 21.19
N GLU A 230 -28.16 0.66 21.87
CA GLU A 230 -28.83 1.97 21.81
C GLU A 230 -27.94 3.10 22.37
N THR A 231 -27.22 2.81 23.44
CA THR A 231 -26.30 3.76 24.08
C THR A 231 -25.10 4.03 23.18
N LEU A 232 -24.53 3.00 22.56
CA LEU A 232 -23.42 3.14 21.62
C LEU A 232 -23.83 3.98 20.40
N VAL A 233 -24.97 3.64 19.77
CA VAL A 233 -25.44 4.33 18.56
C VAL A 233 -25.80 5.79 18.85
N SER A 234 -26.51 6.08 19.95
CA SER A 234 -26.89 7.46 20.30
C SER A 234 -25.67 8.37 20.52
N LYS A 235 -24.65 7.87 21.22
CA LYS A 235 -23.41 8.62 21.47
C LYS A 235 -22.54 8.75 20.22
N LEU A 236 -22.39 7.69 19.42
CA LEU A 236 -21.62 7.73 18.16
C LEU A 236 -22.28 8.60 17.08
N THR A 237 -23.60 8.79 17.14
CA THR A 237 -24.32 9.72 16.26
C THR A 237 -23.86 11.16 16.48
N LEU A 238 -23.36 11.53 17.67
CA LEU A 238 -22.80 12.87 17.93
C LEU A 238 -21.50 13.16 17.16
N LEU A 239 -20.79 12.10 16.72
CA LEU A 239 -19.54 12.17 15.98
C LEU A 239 -19.73 11.98 14.47
N THR A 240 -20.96 11.72 14.02
CA THR A 240 -21.28 11.41 12.63
C THR A 240 -22.51 12.17 12.17
N ASN A 241 -22.79 12.16 10.86
CA ASN A 241 -23.99 12.78 10.32
C ASN A 241 -24.61 11.89 9.23
N ALA A 242 -25.93 11.70 9.28
CA ALA A 242 -26.67 10.86 8.34
C ALA A 242 -26.67 11.40 6.90
N ASP A 243 -26.44 12.70 6.70
CA ASP A 243 -26.36 13.29 5.36
C ASP A 243 -25.03 13.01 4.66
N ALA A 244 -23.94 12.77 5.41
CA ALA A 244 -22.64 12.40 4.86
C ALA A 244 -22.61 10.94 4.37
N GLY A 245 -23.44 10.07 4.95
CA GLY A 245 -23.52 8.67 4.57
C GLY A 245 -24.26 7.83 5.59
N LEU A 246 -24.19 6.51 5.39
CA LEU A 246 -24.74 5.55 6.35
C LEU A 246 -23.91 5.58 7.64
N THR A 247 -24.57 5.77 8.78
CA THR A 247 -23.93 5.86 10.10
C THR A 247 -23.87 4.50 10.78
N PHE A 248 -23.33 4.47 12.00
CA PHE A 248 -23.24 3.27 12.84
C PHE A 248 -24.59 2.57 13.08
N GLY A 249 -25.68 3.33 13.17
CA GLY A 249 -27.04 2.84 13.45
C GLY A 249 -27.83 2.40 12.21
N ALA A 250 -27.22 2.36 11.02
CA ALA A 250 -27.94 1.92 9.82
C ALA A 250 -28.24 0.41 9.90
N LYS A 251 -29.49 0.03 9.59
CA LYS A 251 -29.96 -1.38 9.61
C LYS A 251 -29.06 -2.34 8.81
N SER A 252 -28.41 -1.83 7.76
CA SER A 252 -27.46 -2.59 6.93
C SER A 252 -26.20 -3.06 7.65
N TYR A 253 -25.85 -2.45 8.79
CA TYR A 253 -24.62 -2.74 9.54
C TYR A 253 -24.88 -3.43 10.88
N LEU A 254 -26.05 -3.22 11.50
CA LEU A 254 -26.39 -3.79 12.82
C LEU A 254 -26.45 -5.34 12.84
N SER A 255 -26.64 -5.97 11.67
CA SER A 255 -26.57 -7.42 11.51
C SER A 255 -25.15 -7.98 11.64
N GLY A 256 -24.11 -7.15 11.54
CA GLY A 256 -22.71 -7.58 11.51
C GLY A 256 -22.25 -8.22 10.19
N THR A 257 -23.13 -8.29 9.18
CA THR A 257 -22.81 -8.96 7.90
C THR A 257 -22.05 -8.08 6.91
N ARG A 258 -21.82 -6.80 7.23
CA ARG A 258 -21.18 -5.80 6.36
C ARG A 258 -20.28 -4.85 7.17
N GLU A 259 -19.09 -4.56 6.65
CA GLU A 259 -18.24 -3.47 7.15
C GLU A 259 -18.79 -2.10 6.69
N GLY A 260 -18.83 -1.13 7.60
CA GLY A 260 -19.17 0.25 7.30
C GLY A 260 -17.92 1.14 7.21
N THR A 261 -18.02 2.24 6.46
CA THR A 261 -17.01 3.32 6.45
C THR A 261 -17.71 4.64 6.70
N VAL A 262 -17.21 5.41 7.66
CA VAL A 262 -17.78 6.69 8.07
C VAL A 262 -16.67 7.71 8.33
N VAL A 263 -16.94 8.98 8.09
CA VAL A 263 -16.04 10.08 8.48
C VAL A 263 -16.44 10.56 9.87
N LEU A 264 -15.48 10.57 10.79
CA LEU A 264 -15.65 11.05 12.16
C LEU A 264 -15.41 12.55 12.24
N TYR A 265 -16.20 13.21 13.07
CA TYR A 265 -16.13 14.63 13.38
C TYR A 265 -16.03 14.83 14.89
N HIS A 266 -15.51 15.97 15.33
CA HIS A 266 -15.66 16.39 16.72
C HIS A 266 -17.14 16.52 17.09
N ARG A 267 -17.45 16.29 18.37
CA ARG A 267 -18.82 16.29 18.92
C ARG A 267 -19.67 17.46 18.40
N ASN A 268 -20.74 17.15 17.66
CA ASN A 268 -21.72 18.10 17.12
C ASN A 268 -21.11 19.25 16.28
N ARG A 269 -19.92 19.06 15.69
CA ARG A 269 -19.25 20.12 14.89
C ARG A 269 -19.48 20.01 13.38
N TYR A 270 -20.18 18.98 12.90
CA TYR A 270 -20.49 18.82 11.48
C TYR A 270 -21.15 20.10 10.92
N PRO A 271 -20.67 20.65 9.79
CA PRO A 271 -19.74 20.05 8.82
C PRO A 271 -18.24 20.33 9.07
N PHE A 272 -17.88 21.09 10.11
CA PHE A 272 -16.51 21.45 10.45
C PHE A 272 -15.85 20.43 11.39
N GLY A 273 -14.53 20.49 11.55
CA GLY A 273 -13.81 19.64 12.50
C GLY A 273 -13.81 18.16 12.13
N ALA A 274 -13.55 17.85 10.86
CA ALA A 274 -13.44 16.47 10.38
C ALA A 274 -12.13 15.83 10.86
N ILE A 275 -12.25 14.78 11.68
CA ILE A 275 -11.11 14.03 12.21
C ILE A 275 -10.57 13.09 11.13
N GLY A 276 -11.43 12.38 10.41
CA GLY A 276 -11.03 11.52 9.29
C GLY A 276 -11.89 10.27 9.12
N PRO A 277 -11.64 9.46 8.07
CA PRO A 277 -12.39 8.24 7.81
C PRO A 277 -11.99 7.12 8.77
N ALA A 278 -13.00 6.41 9.28
CA ALA A 278 -12.89 5.22 10.09
C ALA A 278 -13.73 4.09 9.49
N LYS A 279 -13.23 2.86 9.57
CA LYS A 279 -14.00 1.67 9.20
C LYS A 279 -14.54 1.03 10.46
N PHE A 280 -15.75 0.50 10.42
CA PHE A 280 -16.35 -0.13 11.58
C PHE A 280 -17.05 -1.45 11.24
N LEU A 281 -17.09 -2.34 12.22
CA LEU A 281 -17.72 -3.65 12.10
C LEU A 281 -18.43 -3.99 13.42
N TRP A 282 -19.73 -4.21 13.35
CA TRP A 282 -20.51 -4.76 14.46
C TRP A 282 -20.31 -6.27 14.54
N ARG A 283 -20.17 -6.82 15.74
CA ARG A 283 -20.27 -8.26 15.95
C ARG A 283 -21.70 -8.74 15.69
N ALA A 284 -21.86 -9.88 15.02
CA ALA A 284 -23.18 -10.47 14.79
C ALA A 284 -23.91 -10.75 16.13
N PRO A 285 -25.23 -10.58 16.21
CA PRO A 285 -25.97 -10.88 17.43
C PRO A 285 -25.93 -12.38 17.72
N ALA A 286 -25.83 -12.75 19.00
CA ALA A 286 -25.96 -14.15 19.41
C ALA A 286 -27.36 -14.68 19.03
N GLY A 287 -27.46 -15.96 18.67
CA GLY A 287 -28.76 -16.60 18.40
C GLY A 287 -29.67 -16.55 19.64
N GLN A 288 -30.99 -16.54 19.43
CA GLN A 288 -32.06 -16.34 20.43
C GLN A 288 -32.13 -17.35 21.60
N ASN A 289 -31.09 -18.16 21.86
CA ASN A 289 -31.14 -19.27 22.82
C ASN A 289 -30.62 -18.94 24.23
N ASP A 290 -30.01 -17.78 24.48
CA ASP A 290 -29.64 -17.39 25.85
C ASP A 290 -30.79 -16.65 26.53
N ASN A 291 -31.61 -17.42 27.24
CA ASN A 291 -32.76 -17.00 28.03
C ASN A 291 -32.30 -16.30 29.34
N SER A 292 -31.40 -15.32 29.24
CA SER A 292 -30.93 -14.52 30.36
C SER A 292 -31.32 -13.06 30.14
N ASP A 293 -32.11 -12.49 31.05
CA ASP A 293 -32.62 -11.11 31.06
C ASP A 293 -31.53 -10.01 31.13
N LYS A 294 -30.27 -10.32 30.84
CA LYS A 294 -29.21 -9.32 30.66
C LYS A 294 -29.28 -8.86 29.22
N LYS A 295 -29.60 -7.59 28.97
CA LYS A 295 -29.37 -6.96 27.66
C LYS A 295 -27.91 -7.24 27.27
N ASP A 296 -27.69 -8.10 26.28
CA ASP A 296 -26.34 -8.48 25.88
C ASP A 296 -25.55 -7.27 25.40
N ASP A 297 -24.38 -7.06 25.99
CA ASP A 297 -23.45 -6.03 25.54
C ASP A 297 -22.98 -6.34 24.13
N ARG A 298 -23.22 -5.40 23.21
CA ARG A 298 -22.74 -5.49 21.83
C ARG A 298 -21.28 -5.09 21.75
N GLN A 299 -20.55 -5.74 20.84
CA GLN A 299 -19.17 -5.40 20.51
C GLN A 299 -19.08 -4.71 19.14
N LEU A 300 -18.29 -3.64 19.07
CA LEU A 300 -18.02 -2.86 17.87
C LEU A 300 -16.52 -2.67 17.70
N TRP A 301 -15.98 -3.05 16.54
CA TRP A 301 -14.61 -2.71 16.16
C TRP A 301 -14.59 -1.45 15.31
N LEU A 302 -13.72 -0.51 15.68
CA LEU A 302 -13.46 0.73 14.97
C LEU A 302 -11.99 0.77 14.52
N TRP A 303 -11.76 0.67 13.22
CA TRP A 303 -10.44 0.75 12.61
C TRP A 303 -10.13 2.17 12.18
N VAL A 304 -9.09 2.73 12.81
CA VAL A 304 -8.63 4.10 12.57
C VAL A 304 -7.17 4.11 12.14
N HIS A 305 -6.82 5.10 11.31
CA HIS A 305 -5.45 5.31 10.90
C HIS A 305 -4.60 5.86 12.07
N PRO A 306 -3.30 5.51 12.20
CA PRO A 306 -2.45 5.97 13.31
C PRO A 306 -2.43 7.47 13.58
N THR A 307 -2.53 8.28 12.54
CA THR A 307 -2.47 9.75 12.65
C THR A 307 -3.66 10.36 13.36
N ILE A 308 -4.81 9.69 13.34
CA ILE A 308 -6.05 10.16 13.97
C ILE A 308 -6.39 9.37 15.23
N HIS A 309 -5.60 8.34 15.57
CA HIS A 309 -5.91 7.43 16.66
C HIS A 309 -5.98 8.13 18.01
N SER A 310 -5.03 9.04 18.31
CA SER A 310 -5.04 9.81 19.57
C SER A 310 -6.26 10.71 19.66
N GLU A 311 -6.53 11.47 18.60
CA GLU A 311 -7.66 12.40 18.50
C GLU A 311 -9.02 11.68 18.64
N VAL A 312 -9.20 10.56 17.94
CA VAL A 312 -10.43 9.74 18.07
C VAL A 312 -10.55 9.15 19.46
N THR A 313 -9.45 8.71 20.08
CA THR A 313 -9.49 8.17 21.45
C THR A 313 -9.95 9.25 22.43
N GLU A 314 -9.40 10.45 22.36
CA GLU A 314 -9.74 11.58 23.23
C GLU A 314 -11.22 11.98 23.07
N GLU A 315 -11.72 12.04 21.83
CA GLU A 315 -13.12 12.32 21.54
C GLU A 315 -14.06 11.21 22.07
N LEU A 316 -13.70 9.93 21.90
CA LEU A 316 -14.49 8.83 22.45
C LEU A 316 -14.50 8.84 23.98
N VAL A 317 -13.36 9.09 24.62
CA VAL A 317 -13.27 9.24 26.09
C VAL A 317 -14.16 10.38 26.58
N SER A 318 -14.18 11.51 25.87
CA SER A 318 -15.02 12.67 26.20
C SER A 318 -16.52 12.40 25.99
N VAL A 319 -16.91 11.78 24.87
CA VAL A 319 -18.32 11.53 24.54
C VAL A 319 -18.95 10.47 25.45
N PHE A 320 -18.19 9.43 25.77
CA PHE A 320 -18.63 8.33 26.64
C PHE A 320 -18.27 8.55 28.12
N GLU A 321 -17.59 9.64 28.47
CA GLU A 321 -17.19 9.97 29.84
C GLU A 321 -16.40 8.83 30.51
N LEU A 322 -15.46 8.25 29.75
CA LEU A 322 -14.73 7.04 30.17
C LEU A 322 -13.57 7.38 31.09
N GLN A 323 -13.32 6.54 32.08
CA GLN A 323 -12.13 6.64 32.94
C GLN A 323 -11.17 5.49 32.64
N ARG A 324 -9.87 5.79 32.63
CA ARG A 324 -8.84 4.77 32.41
C ARG A 324 -8.75 3.86 33.63
N VAL A 325 -8.95 2.57 33.42
CA VAL A 325 -8.72 1.56 34.46
C VAL A 325 -7.23 1.21 34.45
N GLN A 326 -6.52 1.54 35.51
CA GLN A 326 -5.21 0.93 35.76
C GLN A 326 -5.49 -0.47 36.28
N ALA A 327 -5.07 -1.51 35.55
CA ALA A 327 -5.23 -2.88 36.01
C ALA A 327 -4.35 -3.09 37.26
N THR A 328 -4.98 -3.10 38.44
CA THR A 328 -4.32 -3.51 39.68
C THR A 328 -4.04 -5.00 39.61
N THR A 329 -2.77 -5.38 39.64
CA THR A 329 -2.39 -6.78 39.63
C THR A 329 -2.65 -7.38 41.03
N ARG A 330 -3.80 -8.04 41.22
CA ARG A 330 -3.96 -9.04 42.29
C ARG A 330 -3.74 -10.41 41.66
N VAL A 331 -2.59 -11.02 41.91
CA VAL A 331 -2.38 -12.44 41.59
C VAL A 331 -3.12 -13.26 42.65
N PRO A 332 -4.10 -14.11 42.29
CA PRO A 332 -4.65 -15.10 43.21
C PRO A 332 -3.56 -16.12 43.57
N ALA A 333 -3.39 -16.40 44.86
CA ALA A 333 -2.30 -17.22 45.39
C ALA A 333 -2.45 -18.73 45.15
N ASP A 334 -3.57 -19.18 44.59
CA ASP A 334 -3.86 -20.61 44.42
C ASP A 334 -3.87 -20.96 42.94
N LEU A 335 -2.73 -21.46 42.44
CA LEU A 335 -2.59 -22.42 41.33
C LEU A 335 -1.09 -22.72 41.15
N LYS A 336 -0.45 -23.28 42.19
CA LYS A 336 0.80 -24.05 42.02
C LYS A 336 0.43 -25.49 41.70
N ALA A 337 0.55 -25.88 40.44
CA ALA A 337 0.56 -27.29 40.06
C ALA A 337 1.88 -27.95 40.52
N PRO A 338 1.86 -29.27 40.85
CA PRO A 338 2.97 -29.95 41.52
C PRO A 338 4.10 -30.32 40.55
N ASN A 339 5.34 -30.14 40.98
CA ASN A 339 6.53 -30.66 40.31
C ASN A 339 6.56 -32.19 40.43
N SER A 340 6.57 -32.89 39.30
CA SER A 340 7.04 -34.28 39.22
C SER A 340 8.45 -34.32 38.65
N ASP A 341 9.38 -34.82 39.48
CA ASP A 341 10.75 -35.14 39.09
C ASP A 341 10.76 -36.32 38.11
N VAL A 342 11.30 -36.11 36.90
CA VAL A 342 11.83 -37.19 36.07
C VAL A 342 13.20 -36.77 35.54
N SER A 343 14.22 -37.43 36.07
CA SER A 343 15.61 -37.30 35.67
C SER A 343 15.87 -38.07 34.36
N VAL A 344 16.40 -37.37 33.34
CA VAL A 344 16.97 -38.01 32.14
C VAL A 344 18.49 -37.90 32.22
N GLN A 345 19.13 -39.03 32.49
CA GLN A 345 20.58 -39.21 32.47
C GLN A 345 21.12 -39.14 31.04
N MET A 346 22.24 -38.44 30.85
CA MET A 346 23.15 -38.64 29.71
C MET A 346 24.53 -39.04 30.25
N PRO A 347 25.21 -40.04 29.65
CA PRO A 347 26.45 -40.59 30.19
C PRO A 347 27.70 -39.83 29.76
N GLY A 348 28.55 -39.53 30.74
CA GLY A 348 29.95 -39.97 30.79
C GLY A 348 31.00 -39.28 29.90
N GLU A 349 31.86 -38.48 30.53
CA GLU A 349 33.31 -38.53 30.28
C GLU A 349 34.06 -38.23 31.60
N ARG A 350 35.02 -39.09 31.92
CA ARG A 350 35.79 -39.13 33.19
C ARG A 350 37.14 -38.39 33.09
N THR A 351 37.66 -38.09 34.28
CA THR A 351 39.06 -37.82 34.69
C THR A 351 39.51 -36.34 34.57
N SER A 352 40.16 -35.69 35.54
CA SER A 352 40.88 -36.13 36.76
C SER A 352 41.07 -34.97 37.78
N ALA A 353 40.97 -35.35 39.07
CA ALA A 353 41.69 -34.96 40.30
C ALA A 353 42.21 -33.54 40.66
N CYS A 354 42.02 -33.26 41.97
CA CYS A 354 42.70 -32.36 42.93
C CYS A 354 42.36 -30.86 42.87
N ASP A 355 42.27 -30.09 43.96
CA ASP A 355 42.42 -30.35 45.39
C ASP A 355 41.76 -29.20 46.19
N SER A 356 41.52 -29.51 47.45
CA SER A 356 40.88 -28.77 48.54
C SER A 356 41.26 -27.29 48.79
N LYS A 357 40.29 -26.47 49.27
CA LYS A 357 40.31 -25.75 50.58
C LYS A 357 39.26 -24.60 50.72
N ARG A 358 38.39 -24.77 51.73
CA ARG A 358 38.13 -23.86 52.89
C ARG A 358 37.55 -22.44 52.69
N VAL A 359 36.24 -22.33 52.95
CA VAL A 359 35.50 -21.40 53.86
C VAL A 359 36.07 -19.98 54.13
N LYS A 360 35.26 -18.93 53.89
CA LYS A 360 34.67 -18.05 54.94
C LYS A 360 33.67 -17.02 54.39
N PHE A 361 32.52 -17.00 55.06
CA PHE A 361 31.48 -15.97 55.09
C PHE A 361 32.00 -14.73 55.81
N GLU A 362 31.58 -13.51 55.41
CA GLU A 362 31.15 -12.48 56.36
C GLU A 362 30.39 -11.33 55.68
N LYS A 363 29.35 -10.88 56.39
CA LYS A 363 28.38 -9.81 56.09
C LYS A 363 28.96 -8.44 56.48
N SER A 364 28.50 -7.36 55.85
CA SER A 364 27.80 -6.22 56.52
C SER A 364 27.66 -4.98 55.62
N SER A 365 26.47 -4.37 55.70
CA SER A 365 26.06 -3.05 55.18
C SER A 365 26.68 -1.89 56.00
N PRO A 366 26.51 -0.60 55.61
CA PRO A 366 25.28 0.21 55.89
C PRO A 366 24.86 1.14 54.70
N GLU A 367 23.56 1.41 54.46
CA GLU A 367 22.67 2.49 54.98
C GLU A 367 23.19 3.93 54.73
N LEU A 368 22.63 4.67 53.75
CA LEU A 368 21.45 5.56 53.76
C LEU A 368 21.71 6.96 54.38
N LYS A 369 21.44 8.03 53.60
CA LYS A 369 20.70 9.23 54.01
C LYS A 369 20.28 10.06 52.79
N ALA A 370 19.02 10.50 52.82
CA ALA A 370 18.35 11.36 51.87
C ALA A 370 18.42 12.83 52.34
N GLU A 371 18.29 13.79 51.41
CA GLU A 371 17.50 15.02 51.59
C GLU A 371 17.04 15.56 50.22
N GLU A 372 15.82 16.11 50.22
CA GLU A 372 15.09 16.73 49.11
C GLU A 372 15.48 18.21 48.93
N THR A 373 15.30 18.76 47.72
CA THR A 373 14.77 20.13 47.48
C THR A 373 14.58 20.41 45.98
N ASP A 374 13.72 21.39 45.71
CA ASP A 374 12.86 21.63 44.54
C ASP A 374 13.47 22.13 43.22
N CYS A 375 12.72 21.85 42.14
CA CYS A 375 12.43 22.58 40.90
C CYS A 375 13.44 23.59 40.26
N SER A 376 13.80 23.34 38.98
CA SER A 376 13.41 24.15 37.78
C SER A 376 14.46 24.20 36.64
N ALA A 377 13.95 23.97 35.42
CA ALA A 377 14.29 24.58 34.12
C ALA A 377 15.70 24.48 33.45
N THR A 378 15.63 24.17 32.15
CA THR A 378 16.57 24.37 31.02
C THR A 378 17.72 23.38 30.83
N ASP A 379 17.60 22.54 29.80
CA ASP A 379 18.64 21.64 29.30
C ASP A 379 19.00 22.05 27.85
N GLU A 380 20.09 22.80 27.71
CA GLU A 380 20.87 22.88 26.47
C GLU A 380 21.94 21.79 26.52
N THR A 381 21.81 20.76 25.68
CA THR A 381 22.92 19.81 25.47
C THR A 381 23.28 19.60 23.99
N THR A 382 24.53 19.96 23.77
CA THR A 382 25.34 19.98 22.55
C THR A 382 25.64 18.56 22.06
N LYS A 383 25.56 18.32 20.74
CA LYS A 383 26.04 17.08 20.09
C LYS A 383 27.46 17.28 19.54
N PRO A 384 28.39 16.32 19.70
CA PRO A 384 29.71 16.43 19.10
C PRO A 384 29.71 15.97 17.63
N VAL A 385 30.32 16.83 16.80
CA VAL A 385 30.57 16.64 15.37
C VAL A 385 31.89 15.90 15.16
N ARG A 386 31.90 15.00 14.18
CA ARG A 386 33.04 14.21 13.71
C ARG A 386 33.77 14.96 12.59
N PRO A 387 35.11 15.12 12.60
CA PRO A 387 35.79 15.83 11.53
C PRO A 387 36.14 14.91 10.35
N SER A 388 35.91 15.40 9.13
CA SER A 388 36.41 14.85 7.88
C SER A 388 37.48 15.80 7.32
N ALA A 389 38.70 15.27 7.15
CA ALA A 389 39.87 16.00 6.68
C ALA A 389 39.81 16.35 5.18
N GLN A 390 40.48 17.45 4.86
CA GLN A 390 40.54 18.17 3.60
C GLN A 390 41.50 17.53 2.59
N SER A 391 41.22 17.81 1.32
CA SER A 391 42.03 17.61 0.13
C SER A 391 43.16 18.63 0.01
N THR A 392 44.31 18.19 -0.50
CA THR A 392 45.28 19.05 -1.19
C THR A 392 45.55 18.49 -2.59
N VAL A 393 45.78 19.40 -3.53
CA VAL A 393 46.00 19.18 -4.97
C VAL A 393 47.40 19.71 -5.32
N SER A 394 47.89 19.30 -6.49
CA SER A 394 49.06 19.77 -7.27
C SER A 394 50.33 18.94 -7.07
N ALA A 395 51.22 18.70 -8.02
CA ALA A 395 51.29 18.55 -9.49
C ALA A 395 52.81 18.44 -9.84
N ASP A 396 53.12 17.98 -11.05
CA ASP A 396 54.41 18.10 -11.78
C ASP A 396 55.53 17.05 -11.64
N GLU A 397 56.38 17.08 -12.68
CA GLU A 397 56.97 16.00 -13.47
C GLU A 397 58.31 15.45 -12.99
N ALA A 398 58.71 14.26 -13.47
CA ALA A 398 59.88 14.06 -14.35
C ALA A 398 60.36 12.59 -14.41
N LYS A 399 60.82 12.20 -15.60
CA LYS A 399 61.41 10.90 -15.99
C LYS A 399 62.84 10.72 -15.44
N SER A 400 63.26 9.48 -15.17
CA SER A 400 64.44 8.86 -15.82
C SER A 400 64.62 7.39 -15.40
N LYS A 401 65.19 6.62 -16.34
CA LYS A 401 65.60 5.21 -16.25
C LYS A 401 66.94 5.07 -15.50
N THR A 402 67.26 3.89 -14.97
CA THR A 402 68.35 2.97 -15.43
C THR A 402 68.68 1.90 -14.36
N GLU A 403 69.13 0.75 -14.86
CA GLU A 403 69.53 -0.54 -14.28
C GLU A 403 70.58 -0.51 -13.15
N LYS A 404 70.63 -1.54 -12.28
CA LYS A 404 71.59 -2.68 -12.31
C LYS A 404 71.51 -3.55 -11.04
N GLN A 405 72.14 -4.71 -11.13
CA GLN A 405 72.06 -5.94 -10.35
C GLN A 405 72.85 -5.97 -9.02
N THR A 406 72.52 -6.99 -8.20
CA THR A 406 73.38 -7.80 -7.28
C THR A 406 74.12 -7.06 -6.15
N SER A 407 74.39 -7.58 -4.95
CA SER A 407 74.23 -8.83 -4.19
C SER A 407 74.93 -8.50 -2.85
N GLU A 408 74.46 -8.97 -1.69
CA GLU A 408 75.33 -9.51 -0.63
C GLU A 408 74.54 -9.89 0.62
N THR A 409 75.14 -10.83 1.32
CA THR A 409 74.56 -11.83 2.19
C THR A 409 74.89 -11.51 3.65
N GLN A 410 73.99 -11.91 4.54
CA GLN A 410 74.30 -12.37 5.91
C GLN A 410 75.12 -11.44 6.82
N GLU A 411 74.47 -10.50 7.52
CA GLU A 411 74.90 -10.15 8.88
C GLU A 411 73.85 -9.39 9.72
N GLU A 412 72.64 -9.92 9.92
CA GLU A 412 71.75 -9.33 10.94
C GLU A 412 70.71 -10.30 11.51
N GLN A 413 71.17 -11.48 11.93
CA GLN A 413 70.35 -12.44 12.67
C GLN A 413 71.07 -12.93 13.93
N LYS A 414 71.35 -12.03 14.88
CA LYS A 414 71.73 -12.47 16.24
C LYS A 414 71.53 -11.49 17.40
N ARG A 415 70.78 -10.39 17.24
CA ARG A 415 70.56 -9.43 18.34
C ARG A 415 69.10 -9.14 18.73
N THR A 416 68.12 -9.89 18.22
CA THR A 416 66.69 -9.67 18.53
C THR A 416 66.02 -10.75 19.40
N SER A 417 66.77 -11.72 19.95
CA SER A 417 66.20 -12.86 20.69
C SER A 417 66.12 -12.69 22.22
N THR A 418 66.73 -11.66 22.81
CA THR A 418 66.78 -11.51 24.29
C THR A 418 65.88 -10.41 24.86
N LYS A 419 65.23 -9.58 24.03
CA LYS A 419 64.33 -8.51 24.50
C LYS A 419 62.83 -8.87 24.55
N ASN A 420 62.42 -9.96 23.88
CA ASN A 420 61.00 -10.35 23.77
C ASN A 420 60.50 -11.32 24.85
N ARG A 421 61.36 -11.78 25.77
CA ARG A 421 60.98 -12.76 26.82
C ARG A 421 60.47 -12.12 28.12
N ALA A 422 60.77 -10.84 28.36
CA ALA A 422 60.38 -10.13 29.59
C ALA A 422 59.02 -9.39 29.50
N GLU A 423 58.51 -9.08 28.30
CA GLU A 423 57.18 -8.43 28.14
C GLU A 423 55.99 -9.41 28.12
N SER A 424 56.25 -10.69 27.83
CA SER A 424 55.20 -11.72 27.72
C SER A 424 54.62 -12.12 29.08
N SER A 425 55.41 -12.07 30.15
CA SER A 425 55.01 -12.48 31.51
C SER A 425 54.17 -11.42 32.24
N LYS A 426 54.39 -10.12 32.01
CA LYS A 426 53.55 -9.04 32.59
C LYS A 426 52.16 -8.94 31.93
N ARG A 427 52.03 -9.28 30.63
CA ARG A 427 50.74 -9.27 29.92
C ARG A 427 49.79 -10.40 30.31
N ARG A 428 50.32 -11.52 30.84
CA ARG A 428 49.52 -12.71 31.18
C ARG A 428 48.77 -12.54 32.52
N ARG A 429 49.39 -11.94 33.54
CA ARG A 429 48.74 -11.65 34.85
C ARG A 429 47.64 -10.58 34.79
N SER A 430 47.67 -9.64 33.83
CA SER A 430 46.60 -8.64 33.66
C SER A 430 45.35 -9.17 32.93
N ARG A 431 45.48 -10.27 32.17
CA ARG A 431 44.36 -10.89 31.44
C ARG A 431 43.53 -11.82 32.33
N GLU A 432 44.15 -12.48 33.30
CA GLU A 432 43.43 -13.35 34.25
C GLU A 432 42.57 -12.55 35.24
N ARG A 433 43.04 -11.37 35.70
CA ARG A 433 42.23 -10.47 36.55
C ARG A 433 41.06 -9.78 35.83
N LYS A 434 41.13 -9.61 34.50
CA LYS A 434 40.02 -9.09 33.67
C LYS A 434 39.04 -10.16 33.20
N ALA A 435 39.41 -11.44 33.30
CA ALA A 435 38.53 -12.55 32.97
C ALA A 435 37.61 -12.89 34.15
N SER A 436 38.10 -12.83 35.39
CA SER A 436 37.30 -13.08 36.59
C SER A 436 36.24 -12.00 36.85
N SER A 437 36.55 -10.71 36.60
CA SER A 437 35.55 -9.64 36.77
C SER A 437 34.39 -9.72 35.76
N ARG A 438 34.66 -10.15 34.52
CA ARG A 438 33.64 -10.32 33.47
C ARG A 438 32.70 -11.51 33.68
N VAL A 439 33.12 -12.51 34.47
CA VAL A 439 32.27 -13.66 34.79
C VAL A 439 31.28 -13.31 35.91
N ALA A 440 31.64 -12.40 36.81
CA ALA A 440 30.73 -11.88 37.84
C ALA A 440 29.68 -10.89 37.26
N ASP A 441 30.09 -10.02 36.32
CA ASP A 441 29.16 -9.10 35.65
C ASP A 441 28.15 -9.85 34.76
N ASN A 442 28.59 -10.88 34.02
CA ASN A 442 27.69 -11.70 33.20
C ASN A 442 26.67 -12.52 34.02
N LYS A 443 26.95 -12.84 35.29
CA LYS A 443 26.00 -13.60 36.13
C LYS A 443 24.89 -12.70 36.69
N LYS A 444 25.22 -11.44 37.02
CA LYS A 444 24.21 -10.42 37.35
C LYS A 444 23.39 -9.98 36.14
N ASP A 445 24.00 -9.93 34.95
CA ASP A 445 23.28 -9.60 33.72
C ASP A 445 22.37 -10.76 33.23
N LEU A 446 22.73 -12.02 33.49
CA LEU A 446 21.88 -13.18 33.15
C LEU A 446 20.63 -13.29 34.05
N GLU A 447 20.73 -12.97 35.34
CA GLU A 447 19.56 -12.93 36.24
C GLU A 447 18.67 -11.70 35.96
N LYS A 448 19.25 -10.61 35.46
CA LYS A 448 18.50 -9.41 35.04
C LYS A 448 17.89 -9.56 33.64
N ASP A 449 18.51 -10.34 32.76
CA ASP A 449 18.03 -10.62 31.40
C ASP A 449 16.86 -11.63 31.40
N GLU A 450 16.84 -12.62 32.31
CA GLU A 450 15.66 -13.48 32.49
C GLU A 450 14.48 -12.72 33.13
N ALA A 451 14.75 -11.73 33.98
CA ALA A 451 13.73 -10.82 34.51
C ALA A 451 13.24 -9.76 33.50
N SER A 452 13.87 -9.64 32.32
CA SER A 452 13.52 -8.66 31.27
C SER A 452 12.74 -9.23 30.09
N MET A 453 12.38 -10.52 30.15
CA MET A 453 11.52 -11.17 29.17
C MET A 453 10.05 -11.12 29.62
N ALA A 454 9.24 -10.45 28.79
CA ALA A 454 7.79 -10.26 28.92
C ALA A 454 7.35 -9.29 30.05
N GLU A 455 7.68 -8.01 29.90
CA GLU A 455 6.72 -6.99 30.35
C GLU A 455 5.45 -7.20 29.51
N VAL A 456 4.46 -7.90 30.08
CA VAL A 456 3.15 -8.08 29.45
C VAL A 456 2.56 -6.69 29.33
N VAL A 457 2.64 -6.11 28.12
CA VAL A 457 2.07 -4.79 27.84
C VAL A 457 0.56 -4.91 28.00
N GLN A 458 0.05 -4.51 29.16
CA GLN A 458 -1.37 -4.48 29.44
C GLN A 458 -2.02 -3.47 28.51
N LEU A 459 -3.07 -3.91 27.81
CA LEU A 459 -3.81 -3.06 26.89
C LEU A 459 -4.52 -1.95 27.67
N PRO A 460 -4.51 -0.69 27.19
CA PRO A 460 -5.30 0.36 27.81
C PRO A 460 -6.81 0.06 27.72
N VAL A 461 -7.44 -0.03 28.89
CA VAL A 461 -8.90 -0.21 29.04
C VAL A 461 -9.48 1.05 29.70
N TYR A 462 -10.60 1.51 29.16
CA TYR A 462 -11.35 2.63 29.68
C TYR A 462 -12.79 2.19 29.92
N THR A 463 -13.39 2.56 31.05
CA THR A 463 -14.77 2.20 31.37
C THR A 463 -15.46 3.31 32.14
N ASN A 464 -16.77 3.38 32.00
CA ASN A 464 -17.66 4.16 32.86
C ASN A 464 -18.66 3.26 33.60
N GLY A 465 -18.45 1.93 33.60
CA GLY A 465 -19.34 0.91 34.15
C GLY A 465 -20.43 0.42 33.19
N SER A 466 -20.85 1.24 32.21
CA SER A 466 -21.87 0.88 31.20
C SER A 466 -21.28 0.56 29.82
N VAL A 467 -20.19 1.24 29.46
CA VAL A 467 -19.47 1.09 28.20
C VAL A 467 -18.00 0.88 28.53
N THR A 468 -17.41 -0.11 27.89
CA THR A 468 -15.98 -0.42 28.01
C THR A 468 -15.32 -0.22 26.65
N MET A 469 -14.24 0.56 26.62
CA MET A 469 -13.39 0.78 25.46
C MET A 469 -12.04 0.11 25.68
N VAL A 470 -11.64 -0.73 24.74
CA VAL A 470 -10.35 -1.44 24.75
C VAL A 470 -9.52 -1.04 23.53
N GLN A 471 -8.27 -0.63 23.75
CA GLN A 471 -7.35 -0.33 22.65
C GLN A 471 -6.59 -1.59 22.22
N LEU A 472 -6.93 -2.15 21.06
CA LEU A 472 -6.37 -3.40 20.52
C LEU A 472 -5.14 -3.16 19.63
N LYS A 473 -4.31 -2.18 19.99
CA LYS A 473 -3.11 -1.84 19.21
C LYS A 473 -2.17 -3.06 19.14
N GLU A 474 -1.75 -3.41 17.92
CA GLU A 474 -0.83 -4.53 17.62
C GLU A 474 -1.35 -5.94 17.97
N GLN A 475 -2.62 -6.09 18.36
CA GLN A 475 -3.24 -7.39 18.68
C GLN A 475 -3.80 -8.12 17.45
N MET A 476 -4.06 -7.38 16.37
CA MET A 476 -4.61 -7.92 15.14
C MET A 476 -3.83 -7.42 13.91
N VAL A 477 -3.81 -8.27 12.89
CA VAL A 477 -3.14 -8.02 11.61
C VAL A 477 -4.21 -7.92 10.53
N ARG A 478 -4.13 -6.90 9.67
CA ARG A 478 -5.09 -6.69 8.57
C ARG A 478 -4.36 -6.65 7.23
N PHE A 479 -4.70 -7.56 6.33
CA PHE A 479 -4.16 -7.61 4.97
C PHE A 479 -5.23 -7.30 3.94
N SER A 480 -4.87 -6.54 2.91
CA SER A 480 -5.79 -6.14 1.87
C SER A 480 -5.40 -6.74 0.53
N LEU A 481 -6.28 -7.55 -0.03
CA LEU A 481 -6.18 -8.17 -1.35
C LEU A 481 -7.09 -7.43 -2.32
N THR A 482 -6.57 -7.06 -3.48
CA THR A 482 -7.33 -6.40 -4.54
C THR A 482 -7.07 -7.08 -5.88
N GLY A 483 -8.14 -7.37 -6.59
CA GLY A 483 -8.15 -7.87 -7.96
C GLY A 483 -9.07 -9.08 -8.15
N PRO A 484 -9.40 -9.42 -9.41
CA PRO A 484 -10.41 -10.42 -9.72
C PRO A 484 -10.02 -11.84 -9.25
N LEU A 485 -8.72 -12.16 -9.20
CA LEU A 485 -8.25 -13.46 -8.73
C LEU A 485 -8.11 -13.53 -7.19
N ALA A 486 -8.51 -12.49 -6.46
CA ALA A 486 -8.35 -12.42 -5.01
C ALA A 486 -9.14 -13.53 -4.32
N THR A 487 -10.39 -13.75 -4.74
CA THR A 487 -11.24 -14.83 -4.21
C THR A 487 -10.57 -16.20 -4.35
N GLY A 488 -10.09 -16.54 -5.55
CA GLY A 488 -9.39 -17.81 -5.77
C GLY A 488 -8.09 -17.94 -4.95
N VAL A 489 -7.36 -16.84 -4.71
CA VAL A 489 -6.18 -16.86 -3.82
C VAL A 489 -6.57 -17.08 -2.36
N VAL A 490 -7.64 -16.42 -1.90
CA VAL A 490 -8.15 -16.55 -0.53
C VAL A 490 -8.64 -17.97 -0.29
N LEU A 491 -9.49 -18.52 -1.16
CA LEU A 491 -9.99 -19.90 -1.07
C LEU A 491 -8.86 -20.95 -1.04
N ASN A 492 -7.81 -20.77 -1.84
CA ASN A 492 -6.65 -21.67 -1.87
C ASN A 492 -5.67 -21.50 -0.68
N ALA A 493 -5.78 -20.41 0.07
CA ALA A 493 -4.91 -20.12 1.21
C ALA A 493 -5.60 -20.38 2.56
N ILE A 494 -6.91 -20.14 2.64
CA ILE A 494 -7.77 -20.29 3.82
C ILE A 494 -8.49 -21.63 3.71
N VAL A 495 -7.83 -22.69 4.17
CA VAL A 495 -8.41 -24.04 4.21
C VAL A 495 -9.05 -24.28 5.58
N PRO A 496 -10.31 -24.79 5.63
CA PRO A 496 -10.99 -25.06 6.88
C PRO A 496 -10.22 -26.04 7.77
N SER A 497 -10.31 -25.86 9.09
CA SER A 497 -9.80 -26.83 10.06
C SER A 497 -10.50 -28.17 9.93
N ARG A 498 -9.74 -29.27 10.04
CA ARG A 498 -10.30 -30.62 10.12
C ARG A 498 -11.03 -30.83 11.45
N GLU A 499 -12.02 -31.72 11.44
CA GLU A 499 -12.62 -32.24 12.67
C GLU A 499 -11.57 -32.97 13.50
N ALA A 500 -11.67 -32.84 14.83
CA ALA A 500 -10.72 -33.47 15.74
C ALA A 500 -10.99 -34.98 15.83
N SER A 501 -9.93 -35.77 15.86
CA SER A 501 -10.02 -37.24 15.99
C SER A 501 -10.22 -37.72 17.42
N SER A 502 -9.77 -36.94 18.40
CA SER A 502 -9.90 -37.23 19.83
C SER A 502 -11.03 -36.39 20.46
N PRO A 503 -11.94 -37.00 21.24
CA PRO A 503 -12.94 -36.28 22.03
C PRO A 503 -12.36 -35.72 23.35
N GLU A 504 -11.04 -35.70 23.53
CA GLU A 504 -10.42 -35.27 24.79
C GLU A 504 -10.52 -33.75 24.96
N THR A 505 -11.37 -33.38 25.91
CA THR A 505 -11.39 -32.16 26.75
C THR A 505 -11.51 -30.81 26.05
N GLU A 506 -12.71 -30.22 26.11
CA GLU A 506 -12.93 -28.76 26.25
C GLU A 506 -12.32 -27.80 25.20
N ALA A 507 -11.94 -28.29 24.02
CA ALA A 507 -11.39 -27.41 22.99
C ALA A 507 -12.40 -26.36 22.51
N TRP A 508 -12.03 -25.07 22.56
CA TRP A 508 -12.92 -23.93 22.30
C TRP A 508 -13.63 -23.98 20.95
N TRP A 509 -13.03 -24.62 19.94
CA TRP A 509 -13.61 -24.72 18.59
C TRP A 509 -14.77 -25.72 18.51
N ASN A 510 -14.83 -26.72 19.40
CA ASN A 510 -15.96 -27.65 19.46
C ASN A 510 -17.21 -26.99 20.05
N LYS A 511 -17.04 -25.98 20.90
CA LYS A 511 -18.14 -25.22 21.53
C LYS A 511 -18.88 -24.30 20.52
N ARG A 512 -18.35 -24.13 19.31
CA ARG A 512 -18.87 -23.22 18.26
C ARG A 512 -19.34 -23.95 17.01
N ALA A 513 -19.94 -25.13 17.17
CA ALA A 513 -20.35 -25.99 16.05
C ALA A 513 -21.42 -25.34 15.13
N GLU A 514 -22.41 -24.65 15.71
CA GLU A 514 -23.47 -23.97 14.95
C GLU A 514 -22.91 -22.82 14.09
N GLU A 515 -22.05 -21.98 14.69
CA GLU A 515 -21.33 -20.92 13.97
C GLU A 515 -20.48 -21.51 12.83
N LYS A 516 -19.77 -22.61 13.10
CA LYS A 516 -18.93 -23.29 12.11
C LYS A 516 -19.75 -23.77 10.92
N GLN A 517 -20.93 -24.37 11.16
CA GLN A 517 -21.82 -24.82 10.09
C GLN A 517 -22.32 -23.63 9.25
N ALA A 518 -22.75 -22.54 9.89
CA ALA A 518 -23.16 -21.32 9.19
C ALA A 518 -22.02 -20.70 8.35
N GLN A 519 -20.80 -20.68 8.91
CA GLN A 519 -19.60 -20.22 8.20
C GLN A 519 -19.31 -21.09 6.98
N GLU A 520 -19.38 -22.42 7.10
CA GLU A 520 -19.13 -23.35 6.00
C GLU A 520 -20.07 -23.10 4.82
N VAL A 521 -21.38 -22.97 5.07
CA VAL A 521 -22.38 -22.62 4.05
C VAL A 521 -22.02 -21.29 3.36
N GLY A 522 -21.61 -20.27 4.12
CA GLY A 522 -21.21 -18.99 3.54
C GLY A 522 -19.97 -19.05 2.66
N TRP A 523 -18.99 -19.88 3.02
CA TRP A 523 -17.81 -20.09 2.19
C TRP A 523 -18.10 -20.95 0.96
N GLU A 524 -19.05 -21.88 1.04
CA GLU A 524 -19.53 -22.66 -0.11
C GLU A 524 -20.25 -21.77 -1.12
N MET A 525 -21.06 -20.81 -0.67
CA MET A 525 -21.68 -19.81 -1.57
C MET A 525 -20.63 -18.98 -2.33
N VAL A 526 -19.57 -18.54 -1.64
CA VAL A 526 -18.46 -17.81 -2.27
C VAL A 526 -17.70 -18.69 -3.28
N GLN A 527 -17.66 -20.01 -3.06
CA GLN A 527 -17.10 -20.96 -4.02
C GLN A 527 -18.04 -21.22 -5.21
N ALA A 528 -19.35 -21.15 -5.02
CA ALA A 528 -20.35 -21.34 -6.06
C ALA A 528 -20.53 -20.10 -6.96
N GLU A 529 -20.02 -18.93 -6.55
CA GLU A 529 -20.15 -17.69 -7.34
C GLU A 529 -19.47 -17.75 -8.71
N ASP A 530 -20.29 -17.54 -9.75
CA ASP A 530 -19.83 -16.99 -11.02
C ASP A 530 -19.50 -15.50 -10.88
N ALA A 531 -18.46 -15.06 -11.60
CA ALA A 531 -17.98 -13.67 -11.58
C ALA A 531 -19.02 -12.62 -12.02
N GLU A 532 -20.19 -13.06 -12.52
CA GLU A 532 -21.28 -12.25 -13.06
C GLU A 532 -22.50 -12.12 -12.13
N CYS A 533 -22.57 -12.87 -11.02
CA CYS A 533 -23.72 -12.79 -10.10
C CYS A 533 -23.71 -11.50 -9.26
N GLU A 534 -24.87 -10.84 -9.19
CA GLU A 534 -25.06 -9.53 -8.57
C GLU A 534 -24.56 -9.48 -7.12
N GLN A 535 -23.62 -8.55 -6.88
CA GLN A 535 -22.89 -8.28 -5.63
C GLN A 535 -23.77 -7.80 -4.45
N ALA A 536 -25.09 -7.83 -4.59
CA ALA A 536 -26.04 -7.18 -3.68
C ALA A 536 -26.51 -8.10 -2.54
N LEU A 537 -26.51 -9.43 -2.72
CA LEU A 537 -27.24 -10.36 -1.84
C LEU A 537 -26.35 -11.21 -0.90
N LEU A 538 -25.03 -11.20 -1.06
CA LEU A 538 -24.14 -12.08 -0.31
C LEU A 538 -23.56 -11.43 0.96
N PRO A 539 -23.26 -12.22 2.01
CA PRO A 539 -22.53 -11.75 3.18
C PRO A 539 -21.21 -11.12 2.76
N ARG A 540 -20.92 -9.94 3.30
CA ARG A 540 -19.67 -9.23 3.03
C ARG A 540 -18.64 -9.51 4.10
N VAL A 541 -19.02 -10.16 5.19
CA VAL A 541 -18.15 -10.55 6.29
C VAL A 541 -18.37 -12.03 6.55
N LEU A 542 -17.29 -12.79 6.62
CA LEU A 542 -17.33 -14.22 6.89
C LEU A 542 -16.24 -14.57 7.91
N GLY A 543 -16.63 -15.25 8.97
CA GLY A 543 -15.71 -15.93 9.88
C GLY A 543 -15.25 -17.26 9.31
N ARG A 544 -14.05 -17.71 9.68
CA ARG A 544 -13.65 -19.11 9.48
C ARG A 544 -12.56 -19.51 10.47
N THR A 545 -12.64 -20.72 10.99
CA THR A 545 -11.49 -21.36 11.64
C THR A 545 -10.68 -22.14 10.61
N VAL A 546 -9.38 -21.85 10.55
CA VAL A 546 -8.50 -22.30 9.46
C VAL A 546 -7.29 -23.07 9.98
N ARG A 547 -6.74 -23.87 9.08
CA ARG A 547 -5.49 -24.61 9.26
C ARG A 547 -4.26 -23.72 9.22
N ASP A 548 -3.13 -24.24 9.70
CA ASP A 548 -1.87 -23.50 9.63
C ASP A 548 -1.43 -23.34 8.15
N PRO A 549 -1.37 -22.11 7.61
CA PRO A 549 -1.05 -21.89 6.20
C PRO A 549 0.39 -22.29 5.84
N ARG A 550 1.27 -22.47 6.83
CA ARG A 550 2.64 -22.95 6.61
C ARG A 550 2.61 -24.39 6.16
N ILE A 551 1.76 -25.23 6.74
CA ILE A 551 1.67 -26.67 6.44
C ILE A 551 1.19 -26.87 4.99
N LEU A 552 0.26 -26.03 4.57
CA LEU A 552 -0.39 -26.06 3.25
C LEU A 552 0.41 -25.36 2.13
N LEU A 553 1.61 -24.85 2.46
CA LEU A 553 2.42 -24.07 1.54
C LEU A 553 2.89 -24.96 0.37
N PRO A 554 2.67 -24.54 -0.89
CA PRO A 554 3.13 -25.32 -2.04
C PRO A 554 4.66 -25.30 -2.13
N ALA A 555 5.24 -26.36 -2.68
CA ALA A 555 6.69 -26.48 -2.88
C ALA A 555 7.24 -25.36 -3.80
N CYS A 556 6.45 -24.94 -4.78
CA CYS A 556 6.78 -23.84 -5.69
C CYS A 556 5.67 -22.78 -5.68
N LYS A 557 6.01 -21.57 -6.14
CA LYS A 557 5.00 -20.52 -6.27
C LYS A 557 4.01 -20.90 -7.36
N THR A 558 2.75 -21.07 -7.00
CA THR A 558 1.65 -21.28 -7.93
C THR A 558 1.00 -19.94 -8.24
N LYS A 559 0.37 -19.84 -9.41
CA LYS A 559 -0.53 -18.73 -9.73
C LYS A 559 -1.91 -19.33 -9.91
N VAL A 560 -2.89 -18.80 -9.23
CA VAL A 560 -4.29 -19.16 -9.47
C VAL A 560 -4.65 -18.69 -10.89
N THR A 561 -5.27 -19.56 -11.69
CA THR A 561 -5.65 -19.31 -13.08
C THR A 561 -7.15 -19.55 -13.22
N GLY A 562 -7.96 -18.54 -12.95
CA GLY A 562 -9.42 -18.64 -12.99
C GLY A 562 -10.00 -19.52 -11.89
N HIS A 563 -11.30 -19.34 -11.64
CA HIS A 563 -12.11 -20.19 -10.76
C HIS A 563 -13.03 -21.01 -11.66
N CYS A 564 -13.14 -22.32 -11.42
CA CYS A 564 -14.12 -23.16 -12.10
C CYS A 564 -15.30 -23.30 -11.12
N PRO A 565 -16.51 -22.81 -11.46
CA PRO A 565 -17.66 -22.92 -10.58
C PRO A 565 -18.02 -24.40 -10.37
N PRO A 566 -18.42 -24.83 -9.16
CA PRO A 566 -19.09 -26.11 -8.96
C PRO A 566 -20.51 -26.08 -9.57
N ASP A 567 -20.96 -27.22 -10.11
CA ASP A 567 -22.22 -27.38 -10.86
C ASP A 567 -23.52 -27.18 -10.04
N LYS A 568 -23.44 -26.87 -8.74
CA LYS A 568 -24.62 -26.74 -7.86
C LYS A 568 -24.48 -25.55 -6.90
N CYS A 569 -25.35 -24.56 -7.07
CA CYS A 569 -25.56 -23.50 -6.09
C CYS A 569 -26.80 -23.87 -5.25
N THR A 570 -26.63 -24.06 -3.94
CA THR A 570 -27.77 -24.21 -3.03
C THR A 570 -28.16 -22.84 -2.51
N GLU A 571 -29.31 -22.33 -2.94
CA GLU A 571 -29.88 -21.06 -2.47
C GLU A 571 -30.41 -21.22 -1.04
N LEU A 572 -29.51 -21.20 -0.05
CA LEU A 572 -29.90 -21.06 1.35
C LEU A 572 -29.76 -19.60 1.79
N PRO A 573 -30.74 -19.02 2.50
CA PRO A 573 -30.57 -17.71 3.08
C PRO A 573 -29.50 -17.78 4.16
N LEU A 574 -28.43 -17.02 3.98
CA LEU A 574 -27.33 -17.04 4.93
C LEU A 574 -27.70 -16.34 6.23
N VAL A 575 -27.42 -17.01 7.34
CA VAL A 575 -27.68 -16.51 8.70
C VAL A 575 -26.55 -15.58 9.18
N PRO A 576 -26.84 -14.51 9.95
CA PRO A 576 -25.82 -13.57 10.45
C PRO A 576 -24.66 -14.22 11.23
N GLN A 577 -24.88 -15.40 11.81
CA GLN A 577 -23.91 -16.18 12.57
C GLN A 577 -22.68 -16.58 11.72
N ALA A 578 -22.81 -16.64 10.39
CA ALA A 578 -21.67 -16.87 9.49
C ALA A 578 -20.61 -15.74 9.57
N SER A 579 -20.99 -14.56 10.05
CA SER A 579 -20.09 -13.42 10.27
C SER A 579 -19.40 -13.44 11.65
N ASP A 580 -19.88 -14.24 12.62
CA ASP A 580 -19.22 -14.34 13.92
C ASP A 580 -17.91 -15.13 13.82
N SER A 581 -16.97 -14.85 14.72
CA SER A 581 -15.66 -15.49 14.75
C SER A 581 -15.11 -15.53 16.16
N ALA A 582 -14.33 -16.56 16.50
CA ALA A 582 -13.61 -16.60 17.78
C ALA A 582 -12.57 -15.48 17.94
N LEU A 583 -12.28 -14.71 16.88
CA LEU A 583 -11.38 -13.56 16.93
C LEU A 583 -11.89 -12.41 17.83
N TRP A 584 -13.19 -12.37 18.11
CA TRP A 584 -13.79 -11.38 19.03
C TRP A 584 -13.44 -11.63 20.51
N ASP A 585 -13.00 -12.85 20.87
CA ASP A 585 -12.63 -13.18 22.24
C ASP A 585 -11.13 -12.91 22.50
N PRO A 586 -10.77 -12.00 23.43
CA PRO A 586 -9.38 -11.70 23.77
C PRO A 586 -8.58 -12.93 24.23
N LEU A 587 -9.17 -13.80 25.06
CA LEU A 587 -8.46 -14.95 25.63
C LEU A 587 -8.08 -15.95 24.55
N LEU A 588 -8.97 -16.16 23.56
CA LEU A 588 -8.72 -17.05 22.44
C LEU A 588 -7.65 -16.50 21.49
N ARG A 589 -7.64 -15.19 21.24
CA ARG A 589 -6.58 -14.54 20.44
C ARG A 589 -5.20 -14.78 21.04
N ASP A 590 -5.08 -14.58 22.34
CA ASP A 590 -3.82 -14.72 23.07
C ASP A 590 -3.39 -16.19 23.16
N ALA A 591 -4.33 -17.10 23.37
CA ALA A 591 -4.09 -18.54 23.40
C ALA A 591 -3.57 -19.07 22.05
N VAL A 592 -4.22 -18.71 20.94
CA VAL A 592 -3.81 -19.13 19.58
C VAL A 592 -2.43 -18.60 19.19
N SER A 593 -2.07 -17.41 19.69
CA SER A 593 -0.76 -16.80 19.45
C SER A 593 0.33 -17.47 20.29
N SER A 594 0.02 -17.80 21.54
CA SER A 594 0.96 -18.42 22.50
C SER A 594 1.23 -19.89 22.20
N GLN A 595 0.22 -20.65 21.77
CA GLN A 595 0.32 -22.06 21.41
C GLN A 595 0.98 -22.30 20.04
N LYS A 596 1.44 -21.25 19.36
CA LYS A 596 1.97 -21.34 18.01
C LYS A 596 3.29 -22.11 17.95
N VAL A 597 3.29 -23.21 17.19
CA VAL A 597 4.51 -24.00 16.94
C VAL A 597 5.59 -23.17 16.20
N PRO A 598 6.84 -23.14 16.68
CA PRO A 598 7.94 -22.45 16.03
C PRO A 598 8.23 -22.95 14.61
N GLU A 599 8.59 -22.03 13.72
CA GLU A 599 8.92 -22.33 12.32
C GLU A 599 10.09 -23.34 12.17
N ALA A 600 11.06 -23.28 13.08
CA ALA A 600 12.21 -24.19 13.05
C ALA A 600 11.78 -25.65 13.30
N GLU A 601 10.83 -25.85 14.22
CA GLU A 601 10.33 -27.17 14.57
C GLU A 601 9.49 -27.76 13.44
N LEU A 602 8.60 -26.98 12.82
CA LEU A 602 7.87 -27.43 11.62
C LEU A 602 8.81 -27.87 10.49
N ASN A 603 9.91 -27.14 10.28
CA ASN A 603 10.89 -27.52 9.26
C ASN A 603 11.68 -28.78 9.63
N ARG A 604 11.94 -29.02 10.93
CA ARG A 604 12.51 -30.26 11.43
C ARG A 604 11.57 -31.44 11.16
N LEU A 605 10.29 -31.32 11.52
CA LEU A 605 9.28 -32.34 11.28
C LEU A 605 9.13 -32.67 9.78
N ARG A 606 9.12 -31.64 8.91
CA ARG A 606 9.14 -31.84 7.44
C ARG A 606 10.35 -32.62 6.95
N SER A 607 11.53 -32.40 7.54
CA SER A 607 12.75 -33.09 7.15
C SER A 607 12.80 -34.55 7.62
N GLN A 608 12.06 -34.86 8.69
CA GLN A 608 11.91 -36.22 9.21
C GLN A 608 10.82 -37.01 8.47
N ASN A 609 9.88 -36.33 7.80
CA ASN A 609 8.82 -36.98 7.04
C ASN A 609 9.43 -37.84 5.91
N PRO A 610 9.17 -39.16 5.88
CA PRO A 610 9.82 -40.08 4.95
C PRO A 610 9.44 -39.88 3.48
N LYS A 611 8.32 -39.20 3.19
CA LYS A 611 7.83 -38.95 1.83
C LYS A 611 8.08 -37.49 1.42
N PRO A 612 9.07 -37.21 0.55
CA PRO A 612 9.32 -35.85 0.09
C PRO A 612 8.13 -35.30 -0.70
N GLY A 613 7.65 -34.11 -0.33
CA GLY A 613 6.62 -33.39 -1.06
C GLY A 613 5.17 -33.67 -0.64
N THR A 614 4.94 -34.63 0.27
CA THR A 614 3.63 -34.77 0.91
C THR A 614 3.42 -33.67 1.96
N LEU A 615 2.16 -33.35 2.24
CA LEU A 615 1.81 -32.42 3.31
C LEU A 615 2.17 -33.04 4.66
N LEU A 616 2.64 -32.21 5.59
CA LEU A 616 2.87 -32.61 6.98
C LEU A 616 1.50 -32.78 7.66
N ASP A 617 1.22 -33.95 8.22
CA ASP A 617 0.01 -34.17 9.02
C ASP A 617 0.38 -34.14 10.50
N LEU A 618 -0.19 -33.20 11.24
CA LEU A 618 0.01 -33.04 12.69
C LEU A 618 -1.19 -33.55 13.49
N GLY A 619 -2.27 -33.98 12.84
CA GLY A 619 -3.52 -34.36 13.50
C GLY A 619 -4.02 -33.26 14.44
N ASP A 620 -4.36 -33.63 15.66
CA ASP A 620 -4.94 -32.72 16.66
C ASP A 620 -3.97 -31.65 17.18
N ALA A 621 -2.65 -31.87 17.04
CA ALA A 621 -1.61 -30.90 17.42
C ALA A 621 -1.50 -29.70 16.44
N GLU A 622 -2.30 -29.67 15.37
CA GLU A 622 -2.34 -28.55 14.44
C GLU A 622 -2.98 -27.30 15.07
N SER A 623 -2.34 -26.14 14.86
CA SER A 623 -2.91 -24.85 15.29
C SER A 623 -4.16 -24.51 14.49
N ARG A 624 -5.28 -24.33 15.18
CA ARG A 624 -6.57 -23.88 14.63
C ARG A 624 -6.70 -22.36 14.81
N ILE A 625 -6.83 -21.62 13.73
CA ILE A 625 -6.67 -20.16 13.73
C ILE A 625 -7.99 -19.51 13.31
N PRO A 626 -8.60 -18.64 14.13
CA PRO A 626 -9.78 -17.90 13.71
C PRO A 626 -9.37 -16.74 12.78
N VAL A 627 -10.12 -16.57 11.70
CA VAL A 627 -9.92 -15.51 10.69
C VAL A 627 -11.25 -14.84 10.41
N VAL A 628 -11.22 -13.55 10.14
CA VAL A 628 -12.37 -12.80 9.58
C VAL A 628 -11.99 -12.30 8.20
N ALA A 629 -12.80 -12.63 7.20
CA ALA A 629 -12.64 -12.18 5.82
C ALA A 629 -13.76 -11.19 5.47
N ILE A 630 -13.36 -10.01 4.99
CA ILE A 630 -14.26 -8.92 4.62
C ILE A 630 -14.15 -8.69 3.12
N ARG A 631 -15.24 -8.82 2.37
CA ARG A 631 -15.30 -8.52 0.95
C ARG A 631 -15.31 -7.01 0.74
N LYS A 632 -14.46 -6.54 -0.18
CA LYS A 632 -14.40 -5.14 -0.62
C LYS A 632 -15.14 -4.97 -1.93
N ASP A 633 -15.93 -3.91 -2.00
CA ASP A 633 -16.49 -3.44 -3.26
C ASP A 633 -15.44 -2.84 -4.17
N GLY A 634 -15.67 -2.99 -5.47
CA GLY A 634 -14.95 -2.24 -6.47
C GLY A 634 -15.48 -0.82 -6.62
N SER A 635 -14.74 0.00 -7.33
CA SER A 635 -15.18 1.33 -7.75
C SER A 635 -16.46 1.23 -8.59
N ARG A 636 -17.39 2.15 -8.34
CA ARG A 636 -18.62 2.30 -9.13
C ARG A 636 -18.37 2.95 -10.48
N THR A 637 -17.34 3.79 -10.59
CA THR A 637 -16.97 4.48 -11.84
C THR A 637 -16.22 3.55 -12.78
N ASN A 638 -15.30 2.75 -12.24
CA ASN A 638 -14.62 1.65 -12.92
C ASN A 638 -15.17 0.32 -12.40
N LEU A 639 -16.37 -0.07 -12.86
CA LEU A 639 -17.13 -1.22 -12.36
C LEU A 639 -16.25 -2.43 -12.04
N GLY A 640 -16.25 -2.84 -10.76
CA GLY A 640 -15.52 -4.01 -10.26
C GLY A 640 -14.02 -3.81 -10.05
N PHE A 641 -13.40 -2.73 -10.51
CA PHE A 641 -11.99 -2.43 -10.27
C PHE A 641 -11.76 -2.06 -8.80
N GLY A 642 -10.79 -2.70 -8.15
CA GLY A 642 -10.52 -2.46 -6.72
C GLY A 642 -11.19 -3.47 -5.78
N SER A 643 -12.11 -4.30 -6.30
CA SER A 643 -12.75 -5.39 -5.57
C SER A 643 -11.73 -6.40 -5.03
N GLY A 644 -12.07 -7.07 -3.94
CA GLY A 644 -11.21 -8.09 -3.34
C GLY A 644 -11.60 -8.38 -1.90
N TRP A 645 -10.61 -8.66 -1.05
CA TRP A 645 -10.80 -9.16 0.31
C TRP A 645 -9.87 -8.46 1.29
N ASP A 646 -10.36 -8.08 2.46
CA ASP A 646 -9.55 -7.76 3.63
C ASP A 646 -9.58 -8.94 4.59
N LEU A 647 -8.41 -9.41 5.03
CA LEU A 647 -8.27 -10.50 5.98
C LEU A 647 -7.81 -9.94 7.32
N ILE A 648 -8.54 -10.24 8.39
CA ILE A 648 -8.16 -9.91 9.77
C ILE A 648 -7.73 -11.21 10.46
N LEU A 649 -6.54 -11.16 11.06
CA LEU A 649 -5.84 -12.28 11.66
C LEU A 649 -5.40 -11.92 13.08
N PRO A 650 -5.26 -12.89 13.99
CA PRO A 650 -4.64 -12.66 15.29
C PRO A 650 -3.15 -12.31 15.13
N ALA A 651 -2.61 -11.57 16.10
CA ALA A 651 -1.18 -11.29 16.18
C ALA A 651 -0.34 -12.58 16.18
N GLY A 652 0.91 -12.46 15.75
CA GLY A 652 1.83 -13.59 15.55
C GLY A 652 1.59 -14.37 14.26
N TRP A 653 0.39 -14.36 13.67
CA TRP A 653 0.06 -15.12 12.47
C TRP A 653 0.21 -14.36 11.15
N GLY A 654 0.51 -13.06 11.17
CA GLY A 654 0.61 -12.24 9.97
C GLY A 654 1.66 -12.71 8.97
N ARG A 655 2.90 -12.98 9.43
CA ARG A 655 3.97 -13.42 8.51
C ARG A 655 3.69 -14.79 7.82
N PRO A 656 3.22 -15.84 8.53
CA PRO A 656 2.74 -17.09 7.91
C PRO A 656 1.74 -16.89 6.76
N PHE A 657 0.63 -16.18 7.02
CA PHE A 657 -0.38 -15.92 6.00
C PHE A 657 0.16 -15.09 4.85
N TRP A 658 0.96 -14.06 5.14
CA TRP A 658 1.59 -13.23 4.12
C TRP A 658 2.41 -14.07 3.11
N ILE A 659 3.19 -15.03 3.61
CA ILE A 659 3.99 -15.91 2.75
C ILE A 659 3.07 -16.84 1.93
N ALA A 660 2.05 -17.42 2.54
CA ALA A 660 1.10 -18.30 1.85
C ALA A 660 0.40 -17.59 0.69
N LEU A 661 -0.12 -16.38 0.92
CA LEU A 661 -0.77 -15.56 -0.12
C LEU A 661 0.20 -15.24 -1.27
N VAL A 662 1.45 -14.86 -0.96
CA VAL A 662 2.48 -14.59 -1.97
C VAL A 662 2.88 -15.84 -2.75
N TYR A 663 2.82 -17.02 -2.14
CA TYR A 663 3.11 -18.30 -2.81
C TYR A 663 1.99 -18.74 -3.75
N ARG A 664 0.75 -18.30 -3.53
CA ARG A 664 -0.40 -18.52 -4.42
C ARG A 664 -0.53 -17.46 -5.54
N GLY A 665 0.42 -16.54 -5.64
CA GLY A 665 0.52 -15.59 -6.75
C GLY A 665 0.16 -14.15 -6.43
N ALA A 666 -0.19 -13.83 -5.17
CA ALA A 666 -0.45 -12.46 -4.76
C ALA A 666 0.83 -11.61 -4.82
N ARG A 667 0.73 -10.42 -5.43
CA ARG A 667 1.83 -9.49 -5.55
C ARG A 667 1.80 -8.47 -4.42
N ALA A 668 2.83 -8.44 -3.58
CA ALA A 668 2.96 -7.42 -2.53
C ALA A 668 3.09 -5.99 -3.10
N SER A 669 2.41 -5.04 -2.47
CA SER A 669 2.39 -3.61 -2.78
C SER A 669 2.89 -2.78 -1.60
N GLY A 670 3.44 -1.59 -1.88
CA GLY A 670 3.77 -0.59 -0.86
C GLY A 670 2.79 0.57 -0.90
N LEU A 671 3.03 1.57 -0.06
CA LEU A 671 2.18 2.76 0.07
C LEU A 671 2.02 3.54 -1.26
N ARG A 672 3.06 3.59 -2.10
CA ARG A 672 2.99 4.24 -3.42
C ARG A 672 1.99 3.53 -4.34
N GLU A 673 2.04 2.20 -4.36
CA GLU A 673 1.11 1.41 -5.18
C GLU A 673 -0.32 1.48 -4.64
N LEU A 674 -0.50 1.56 -3.31
CA LEU A 674 -1.81 1.81 -2.69
C LEU A 674 -2.39 3.16 -3.15
N ARG A 675 -1.60 4.24 -3.12
CA ARG A 675 -2.05 5.56 -3.61
C ARG A 675 -2.40 5.55 -5.09
N SER A 676 -1.61 4.85 -5.91
CA SER A 676 -1.92 4.66 -7.33
C SER A 676 -3.23 3.90 -7.52
N LEU A 677 -3.49 2.86 -6.71
CA LEU A 677 -4.74 2.13 -6.73
C LEU A 677 -5.94 3.02 -6.34
N SER A 678 -5.82 3.85 -5.30
CA SER A 678 -6.86 4.81 -4.90
C SER A 678 -7.21 5.79 -6.02
N LEU A 679 -6.20 6.32 -6.73
CA LEU A 679 -6.42 7.19 -7.88
C LEU A 679 -7.14 6.47 -9.04
N GLU A 680 -6.79 5.21 -9.32
CA GLU A 680 -7.48 4.40 -10.34
C GLU A 680 -8.92 4.07 -9.94
N MET A 681 -9.23 3.99 -8.64
CA MET A 681 -10.60 3.84 -8.12
C MET A 681 -11.38 5.16 -8.13
N GLY A 682 -10.72 6.31 -8.27
CA GLY A 682 -11.33 7.64 -8.17
C GLY A 682 -11.64 8.07 -6.73
N LEU A 683 -10.91 7.55 -5.74
CA LEU A 683 -11.14 7.82 -4.32
C LEU A 683 -9.94 8.54 -3.65
N PRO A 684 -10.18 9.49 -2.72
CA PRO A 684 -9.11 10.11 -1.94
C PRO A 684 -8.40 9.09 -1.03
N CYS A 685 -7.08 9.20 -0.93
CA CYS A 685 -6.27 8.36 -0.05
C CYS A 685 -5.96 9.09 1.27
N PHE A 686 -6.51 8.58 2.37
CA PHE A 686 -6.18 9.05 3.72
C PHE A 686 -4.79 8.55 4.16
N PRO A 687 -3.93 9.36 4.83
CA PRO A 687 -4.10 10.73 5.34
C PRO A 687 -3.52 11.82 4.40
N PHE A 688 -3.43 11.58 3.09
CA PHE A 688 -2.72 12.49 2.18
C PHE A 688 -3.63 13.46 1.46
N ASP A 689 -4.85 13.01 1.15
CA ASP A 689 -5.70 13.69 0.19
C ASP A 689 -6.88 14.43 0.82
N HIS A 690 -6.98 14.56 2.16
CA HIS A 690 -8.14 15.16 2.87
C HIS A 690 -7.79 16.52 3.53
N PRO A 691 -8.03 17.68 2.90
CA PRO A 691 -7.46 18.96 3.32
C PRO A 691 -8.02 19.54 4.64
N ASP A 692 -9.23 19.15 5.04
CA ASP A 692 -9.91 19.64 6.24
C ASP A 692 -9.47 18.94 7.53
N THR A 693 -8.81 17.79 7.44
CA THR A 693 -8.31 17.03 8.58
C THR A 693 -6.95 17.54 9.08
N ALA A 694 -6.80 17.70 10.40
CA ALA A 694 -5.56 18.12 11.06
C ALA A 694 -4.37 17.19 10.72
N ALA A 695 -4.58 15.87 10.74
CA ALA A 695 -3.57 14.89 10.35
C ALA A 695 -3.02 15.09 8.93
N THR A 696 -3.88 15.44 7.97
CA THR A 696 -3.43 15.73 6.60
C THR A 696 -2.63 17.01 6.54
N GLN A 697 -3.06 18.06 7.26
CA GLN A 697 -2.34 19.34 7.29
C GLN A 697 -0.93 19.18 7.86
N GLN A 698 -0.77 18.38 8.91
CA GLN A 698 0.54 18.05 9.48
C GLN A 698 1.42 17.29 8.47
N SER A 699 0.86 16.27 7.81
CA SER A 699 1.52 15.47 6.77
C SER A 699 1.92 16.31 5.54
N GLU A 700 1.05 17.23 5.12
CA GLU A 700 1.31 18.16 4.03
C GLU A 700 2.43 19.12 4.39
N GLU A 701 2.45 19.64 5.61
CA GLU A 701 3.48 20.55 6.12
C GLU A 701 4.85 19.87 6.23
N GLU A 702 4.91 18.61 6.69
CA GLU A 702 6.14 17.82 6.68
C GLU A 702 6.65 17.60 5.25
N ASN A 703 5.75 17.18 4.35
CA ASN A 703 6.08 17.00 2.93
C ASN A 703 6.49 18.32 2.26
N ARG A 704 5.89 19.46 2.63
CA ARG A 704 6.27 20.79 2.15
C ARG A 704 7.70 21.13 2.54
N ARG A 705 8.08 20.90 3.81
CA ARG A 705 9.46 21.11 4.28
C ARG A 705 10.45 20.20 3.57
N GLU A 706 10.11 18.92 3.35
CA GLU A 706 10.97 17.99 2.63
C GLU A 706 11.18 18.43 1.17
N LEU A 707 10.10 18.78 0.47
CA LEU A 707 10.14 19.24 -0.93
C LEU A 707 10.87 20.57 -1.07
N MET A 708 10.65 21.51 -0.14
CA MET A 708 11.39 22.77 -0.12
C MET A 708 12.87 22.53 0.13
N THR A 709 13.23 21.69 1.10
CA THR A 709 14.63 21.30 1.36
C THR A 709 15.27 20.68 0.12
N LYS A 710 14.54 19.82 -0.59
CA LYS A 710 14.99 19.24 -1.86
C LYS A 710 15.16 20.30 -2.95
N HIS A 711 14.26 21.28 -3.04
CA HIS A 711 14.37 22.40 -3.98
C HIS A 711 15.56 23.31 -3.66
N LEU A 712 15.83 23.56 -2.38
CA LEU A 712 16.96 24.35 -1.89
C LEU A 712 18.31 23.63 -2.07
N ARG A 713 18.32 22.30 -2.14
CA ARG A 713 19.52 21.49 -2.42
C ARG A 713 20.07 21.73 -3.83
N TYR A 714 19.22 22.08 -4.79
CA TYR A 714 19.67 22.40 -6.15
C TYR A 714 20.12 23.86 -6.25
N PRO A 715 21.20 24.15 -7.01
CA PRO A 715 21.63 25.52 -7.24
C PRO A 715 20.56 26.30 -8.04
N PRO A 716 20.53 27.65 -7.95
CA PRO A 716 19.48 28.48 -8.57
C PRO A 716 19.23 28.25 -10.06
N ASP A 717 20.25 27.90 -10.83
CA ASP A 717 20.14 27.62 -12.27
C ASP A 717 19.56 26.22 -12.60
N LYS A 718 19.56 25.29 -11.63
CA LYS A 718 19.05 23.91 -11.82
C LYS A 718 17.67 23.69 -11.23
N ARG A 719 17.03 24.75 -10.70
CA ARG A 719 15.69 24.70 -10.12
C ARG A 719 14.78 25.74 -10.78
N PRO A 720 13.48 25.44 -10.96
CA PRO A 720 12.55 26.39 -11.55
C PRO A 720 12.34 27.60 -10.63
N SER A 721 12.18 28.79 -11.22
CA SER A 721 11.83 29.99 -10.48
C SER A 721 10.31 30.14 -10.43
N PHE A 722 9.69 29.73 -9.33
CA PHE A 722 8.24 29.79 -9.15
C PHE A 722 7.67 31.21 -9.19
N GLN A 723 8.45 32.20 -8.74
CA GLN A 723 8.07 33.61 -8.83
C GLN A 723 7.91 34.09 -10.29
N LYS A 724 8.76 33.61 -11.20
CA LYS A 724 8.62 33.89 -12.65
C LYS A 724 7.42 33.16 -13.25
N LEU A 725 7.11 31.96 -12.75
CA LEU A 725 5.95 31.15 -13.17
C LEU A 725 4.62 31.61 -12.54
N ARG A 726 4.62 32.68 -11.74
CA ARG A 726 3.44 33.19 -11.01
C ARG A 726 2.80 32.12 -10.11
N ILE A 727 3.63 31.33 -9.44
CA ILE A 727 3.19 30.34 -8.46
C ILE A 727 3.59 30.84 -7.07
N SER A 728 2.59 31.18 -6.25
CA SER A 728 2.79 31.66 -4.88
C SER A 728 3.20 30.51 -3.95
N CYS A 729 2.53 29.37 -4.05
CA CYS A 729 2.71 28.21 -3.16
C CYS A 729 3.02 26.94 -3.99
N PRO A 730 4.29 26.55 -4.17
CA PRO A 730 4.64 25.42 -5.03
C PRO A 730 4.47 24.03 -4.37
N PHE A 731 4.55 23.95 -3.04
CA PHE A 731 4.62 22.66 -2.31
C PHE A 731 3.47 22.44 -1.31
N PHE A 732 2.47 23.31 -1.33
CA PHE A 732 1.22 23.19 -0.56
C PHE A 732 0.16 24.07 -1.21
N PHE A 733 -1.12 23.83 -0.93
CA PHE A 733 -2.20 24.65 -1.47
C PHE A 733 -2.95 25.42 -0.34
N PRO A 734 -3.10 26.75 -0.43
CA PRO A 734 -3.74 27.55 0.61
C PRO A 734 -5.28 27.53 0.53
N TRP A 735 -5.90 26.46 1.02
CA TRP A 735 -7.35 26.23 0.96
C TRP A 735 -8.19 27.31 1.65
N SER A 736 -7.84 27.73 2.87
CA SER A 736 -8.60 28.75 3.62
C SER A 736 -8.67 30.08 2.90
N GLN A 737 -7.55 30.52 2.32
CA GLN A 737 -7.46 31.77 1.57
C GLN A 737 -8.23 31.69 0.25
N LEU A 738 -8.18 30.55 -0.44
CA LEU A 738 -8.96 30.34 -1.67
C LEU A 738 -10.45 30.55 -1.40
N VAL A 739 -10.99 29.89 -0.37
CA VAL A 739 -12.42 29.97 -0.02
C VAL A 739 -12.81 31.37 0.40
N GLN A 740 -11.99 32.03 1.22
CA GLN A 740 -12.24 33.40 1.66
C GLN A 740 -12.25 34.39 0.47
N GLU A 741 -11.28 34.29 -0.44
CA GLU A 741 -11.21 35.16 -1.62
C GLU A 741 -12.44 34.99 -2.53
N TRP A 742 -12.86 33.75 -2.82
CA TRP A 742 -14.07 33.51 -3.61
C TRP A 742 -15.33 34.07 -2.93
N ARG A 743 -15.47 33.91 -1.61
CA ARG A 743 -16.58 34.51 -0.86
C ARG A 743 -16.61 36.04 -0.96
N THR A 744 -15.44 36.70 -0.87
CA THR A 744 -15.36 38.17 -0.97
C THR A 744 -15.65 38.69 -2.38
N LEU A 745 -15.44 37.89 -3.43
CA LEU A 745 -15.73 38.30 -4.81
C LEU A 745 -17.25 38.40 -5.06
N ASP A 746 -18.05 37.54 -4.43
CA ASP A 746 -19.50 37.52 -4.60
C ASP A 746 -20.25 38.40 -3.58
N GLN A 747 -19.66 38.70 -2.41
CA GLN A 747 -20.25 39.53 -1.35
C GLN A 747 -19.38 40.77 -1.00
N PRO A 748 -19.37 41.83 -1.84
CA PRO A 748 -18.59 43.04 -1.56
C PRO A 748 -19.19 43.97 -0.48
N SER A 749 -20.37 43.67 0.11
CA SER A 749 -21.18 44.62 0.88
C SER A 749 -21.45 44.27 2.35
N ALA A 750 -20.68 43.37 2.98
CA ALA A 750 -20.78 43.18 4.42
C ALA A 750 -19.61 43.92 5.08
N ASP A 751 -19.95 44.97 5.83
CA ASP A 751 -19.02 45.76 6.63
C ASP A 751 -18.05 44.88 7.41
N ASN A 752 -16.82 45.36 7.55
CA ASN A 752 -15.76 44.79 8.38
C ASN A 752 -16.20 44.74 9.85
N ALA A 753 -17.08 43.82 10.20
CA ALA A 753 -17.31 43.41 11.57
C ALA A 753 -16.18 42.43 11.94
N GLY A 754 -15.23 42.94 12.72
CA GLY A 754 -14.19 42.13 13.34
C GLY A 754 -14.81 41.03 14.20
N CYS A 755 -14.82 39.82 13.68
CA CYS A 755 -14.77 38.59 14.44
C CYS A 755 -13.71 37.69 13.77
N ASP A 756 -12.48 37.91 14.21
CA ASP A 756 -11.33 37.04 13.94
C ASP A 756 -11.53 35.73 14.72
N ASP A 757 -12.40 34.86 14.21
CA ASP A 757 -12.49 33.47 14.64
C ASP A 757 -12.16 32.58 13.44
N GLY A 758 -10.86 32.50 13.15
CA GLY A 758 -10.18 31.51 12.30
C GLY A 758 -10.98 30.96 11.12
N SER A 759 -10.70 31.48 9.93
CA SER A 759 -11.10 31.00 8.59
C SER A 759 -11.18 29.46 8.45
N THR A 760 -12.30 28.86 8.84
CA THR A 760 -12.53 27.42 8.70
C THR A 760 -13.30 27.16 7.40
N PHE A 761 -12.71 26.39 6.50
CA PHE A 761 -13.42 25.78 5.38
C PHE A 761 -13.80 24.36 5.78
N TYR A 762 -14.71 23.73 5.03
CA TYR A 762 -15.01 22.31 5.19
C TYR A 762 -15.12 21.62 3.83
N VAL A 763 -14.90 20.32 3.80
CA VAL A 763 -15.16 19.52 2.60
C VAL A 763 -16.62 19.09 2.59
N LEU A 764 -17.33 19.39 1.50
CA LEU A 764 -18.72 18.99 1.31
C LEU A 764 -18.81 17.48 1.14
N ARG A 765 -19.42 16.80 2.12
CA ARG A 765 -19.67 15.34 2.10
C ARG A 765 -21.14 14.95 2.05
N SER A 766 -22.06 15.93 2.06
CA SER A 766 -23.50 15.65 1.99
C SER A 766 -23.87 14.99 0.67
N ARG A 767 -24.29 13.72 0.71
CA ARG A 767 -24.65 12.95 -0.49
C ARG A 767 -25.83 13.55 -1.25
N LYS A 768 -26.78 14.16 -0.53
CA LYS A 768 -27.96 14.82 -1.13
C LYS A 768 -27.54 16.00 -2.02
N VAL A 769 -26.64 16.84 -1.53
CA VAL A 769 -26.12 18.02 -2.25
C VAL A 769 -25.18 17.58 -3.37
N LEU A 770 -24.24 16.68 -3.07
CA LEU A 770 -23.25 16.18 -4.04
C LEU A 770 -23.89 15.48 -5.23
N ARG A 771 -24.94 14.67 -5.05
CA ARG A 771 -25.64 14.02 -6.18
C ARG A 771 -26.29 15.02 -7.12
N ARG A 772 -26.91 16.08 -6.61
CA ARG A 772 -27.50 17.15 -7.44
C ARG A 772 -26.42 17.90 -8.20
N LEU A 773 -25.32 18.25 -7.52
CA LEU A 773 -24.18 18.91 -8.12
C LEU A 773 -23.49 18.04 -9.19
N ALA A 774 -23.28 16.76 -8.90
CA ALA A 774 -22.69 15.79 -9.81
C ALA A 774 -23.60 15.54 -11.03
N ALA A 775 -24.92 15.44 -10.84
CA ALA A 775 -25.87 15.31 -11.94
C ALA A 775 -25.80 16.53 -12.89
N MET A 776 -25.74 17.75 -12.36
CA MET A 776 -25.58 18.96 -13.16
C MET A 776 -24.30 18.95 -14.01
N PHE A 777 -23.15 18.59 -13.42
CA PHE A 777 -21.90 18.46 -14.19
C PHE A 777 -21.91 17.28 -15.18
N ALA A 778 -22.55 16.16 -14.83
CA ALA A 778 -22.69 15.02 -15.72
C ALA A 778 -23.55 15.37 -16.94
N ASP A 779 -24.65 16.08 -16.75
CA ASP A 779 -25.53 16.56 -17.82
C ASP A 779 -24.81 17.59 -18.70
N ALA A 780 -24.11 18.55 -18.09
CA ALA A 780 -23.34 19.56 -18.81
C ALA A 780 -22.20 18.96 -19.67
N ASN A 781 -21.65 17.81 -19.27
CA ASN A 781 -20.57 17.12 -19.98
C ASN A 781 -21.06 16.21 -21.13
N LYS A 782 -22.37 15.93 -21.26
CA LYS A 782 -22.90 15.04 -22.31
C LYS A 782 -22.64 15.64 -23.71
N LYS A 783 -22.14 14.82 -24.64
CA LYS A 783 -21.74 15.25 -26.00
C LYS A 783 -22.90 15.56 -26.97
N ARG A 784 -24.17 15.42 -26.57
CA ARG A 784 -25.31 15.51 -27.50
C ARG A 784 -25.53 16.95 -27.99
N LYS A 785 -25.57 17.13 -29.31
CA LYS A 785 -25.66 18.41 -30.06
C LYS A 785 -26.88 19.31 -29.79
N LYS A 786 -27.75 19.02 -28.81
CA LYS A 786 -29.04 19.73 -28.62
C LYS A 786 -29.42 20.10 -27.18
N ILE A 787 -28.63 19.77 -26.17
CA ILE A 787 -28.96 20.08 -24.76
C ILE A 787 -27.71 20.65 -24.07
N THR A 788 -27.36 21.89 -24.40
CA THR A 788 -26.49 22.68 -23.52
C THR A 788 -27.38 23.29 -22.45
N LEU A 789 -26.97 23.23 -21.18
CA LEU A 789 -27.70 23.85 -20.06
C LEU A 789 -27.91 25.33 -20.35
N SER A 790 -29.17 25.77 -20.47
CA SER A 790 -29.48 27.19 -20.60
C SER A 790 -29.10 27.92 -19.31
N ALA A 791 -28.72 29.20 -19.40
CA ALA A 791 -28.37 30.00 -18.23
C ALA A 791 -29.50 30.04 -17.18
N ALA A 792 -30.76 30.13 -17.62
CA ALA A 792 -31.92 30.11 -16.72
C ALA A 792 -32.11 28.76 -16.01
N THR A 793 -31.92 27.65 -16.73
CA THR A 793 -31.99 26.30 -16.14
C THR A 793 -30.85 26.07 -15.14
N ALA A 794 -29.64 26.51 -15.48
CA ALA A 794 -28.48 26.41 -14.61
C ALA A 794 -28.69 27.20 -13.30
N SER A 795 -29.15 28.45 -13.38
CA SER A 795 -29.47 29.26 -12.20
C SER A 795 -30.51 28.59 -11.31
N LYS A 796 -31.61 28.07 -11.89
CA LYS A 796 -32.65 27.36 -11.13
C LYS A 796 -32.09 26.12 -10.42
N GLN A 797 -31.28 25.31 -11.10
CA GLN A 797 -30.65 24.14 -10.49
C GLN A 797 -29.68 24.52 -9.37
N LEU A 798 -28.96 25.62 -9.51
CA LEU A 798 -28.06 26.15 -8.48
C LEU A 798 -28.83 26.65 -7.26
N ASP A 799 -29.95 27.33 -7.46
CA ASP A 799 -30.84 27.77 -6.38
C ASP A 799 -31.46 26.57 -5.65
N ASP A 800 -31.85 25.52 -6.38
CA ASP A 800 -32.33 24.26 -5.79
C ASP A 800 -31.24 23.57 -4.95
N ILE A 801 -29.97 23.63 -5.40
CA ILE A 801 -28.82 23.10 -4.66
C ILE A 801 -28.59 23.91 -3.38
N ARG A 802 -28.59 25.25 -3.46
CA ARG A 802 -28.47 26.16 -2.31
C ARG A 802 -29.62 25.96 -1.32
N ALA A 803 -30.86 25.78 -1.80
CA ALA A 803 -32.02 25.47 -0.98
C ALA A 803 -31.88 24.11 -0.28
N THR A 804 -31.41 23.08 -1.00
CA THR A 804 -31.15 21.74 -0.43
C THR A 804 -30.08 21.80 0.66
N ALA A 805 -29.01 22.58 0.45
CA ALA A 805 -27.96 22.77 1.45
C ALA A 805 -28.47 23.54 2.68
N LYS A 806 -29.27 24.59 2.47
CA LYS A 806 -29.91 25.35 3.56
C LYS A 806 -30.84 24.47 4.40
N ALA A 807 -31.56 23.54 3.78
CA ALA A 807 -32.39 22.55 4.48
C ALA A 807 -31.58 21.60 5.37
N VAL A 808 -30.29 21.39 5.06
CA VAL A 808 -29.34 20.58 5.84
C VAL A 808 -28.46 21.45 6.75
N ASN A 809 -28.75 22.75 6.87
CA ASN A 809 -27.98 23.74 7.63
C ASN A 809 -26.50 23.83 7.20
N LEU A 810 -26.24 23.76 5.90
CA LEU A 810 -24.91 23.87 5.30
C LEU A 810 -24.71 25.21 4.59
N ASP A 811 -23.63 25.91 4.96
CA ASP A 811 -23.18 27.14 4.28
C ASP A 811 -22.20 26.81 3.14
N LEU A 812 -22.73 26.75 1.92
CA LEU A 812 -21.95 26.40 0.74
C LEU A 812 -20.85 27.41 0.38
N SER A 813 -20.93 28.66 0.87
CA SER A 813 -19.90 29.68 0.59
C SER A 813 -18.54 29.31 1.18
N ARG A 814 -18.51 28.41 2.17
CA ARG A 814 -17.31 27.92 2.86
C ARG A 814 -16.90 26.50 2.42
N ALA A 815 -17.60 25.93 1.45
CA ALA A 815 -17.45 24.54 1.06
C ALA A 815 -16.37 24.33 -0.01
N LEU A 816 -15.55 23.29 0.21
CA LEU A 816 -14.72 22.68 -0.82
C LEU A 816 -15.39 21.43 -1.37
N VAL A 817 -15.42 21.32 -2.69
CA VAL A 817 -15.99 20.19 -3.41
C VAL A 817 -14.86 19.32 -3.94
N CYS A 818 -14.96 18.03 -3.67
CA CYS A 818 -14.06 16.99 -4.13
C CYS A 818 -14.32 16.69 -5.62
N VAL A 819 -13.31 16.87 -6.48
CA VAL A 819 -13.46 16.77 -7.93
C VAL A 819 -12.43 15.84 -8.55
N GLU A 820 -12.85 15.10 -9.57
CA GLU A 820 -12.01 14.34 -10.49
C GLU A 820 -11.83 15.12 -11.79
N LEU A 821 -10.59 15.29 -12.20
CA LEU A 821 -10.16 15.88 -13.45
C LEU A 821 -9.74 14.77 -14.42
N THR A 822 -10.25 14.84 -15.64
CA THR A 822 -9.81 13.98 -16.74
C THR A 822 -9.26 14.85 -17.86
N SER A 823 -7.97 14.69 -18.18
CA SER A 823 -7.32 15.46 -19.24
C SER A 823 -7.95 15.14 -20.60
N CYS A 824 -8.36 16.16 -21.35
CA CYS A 824 -8.90 15.98 -22.70
C CYS A 824 -7.75 15.66 -23.68
N SER A 825 -6.71 16.48 -23.65
CA SER A 825 -5.56 16.38 -24.54
C SER A 825 -4.33 15.77 -23.86
N ARG A 826 -3.17 15.82 -24.54
CA ARG A 826 -1.89 15.32 -24.02
C ARG A 826 -1.44 16.13 -22.79
N GLY A 827 -1.72 15.60 -21.61
CA GLY A 827 -1.33 16.18 -20.32
C GLY A 827 -1.61 15.20 -19.19
N VAL A 828 -0.82 15.28 -18.12
CA VAL A 828 -1.05 14.48 -16.91
C VAL A 828 -1.07 15.46 -15.74
N PRO A 829 -2.20 15.63 -15.05
CA PRO A 829 -2.25 16.44 -13.85
C PRO A 829 -1.39 15.80 -12.76
N LYS A 830 -0.69 16.61 -11.99
CA LYS A 830 0.16 16.18 -10.88
C LYS A 830 -0.23 16.89 -9.59
N ARG A 831 0.26 16.37 -8.48
CA ARG A 831 0.12 17.02 -7.17
C ARG A 831 0.66 18.45 -7.20
N PHE A 832 -0.12 19.37 -6.61
CA PHE A 832 0.07 20.82 -6.57
C PHE A 832 -0.20 21.57 -7.88
N ASP A 833 -0.77 20.91 -8.88
CA ASP A 833 -1.22 21.60 -10.09
C ASP A 833 -2.44 22.48 -9.77
N SER A 834 -2.47 23.69 -10.35
CA SER A 834 -3.58 24.62 -10.17
C SER A 834 -4.70 24.30 -11.14
N ILE A 835 -5.95 24.33 -10.67
CA ILE A 835 -7.17 24.23 -11.47
C ILE A 835 -7.68 25.65 -11.69
N SER A 836 -7.83 26.05 -12.95
CA SER A 836 -8.16 27.40 -13.36
C SER A 836 -9.37 27.44 -14.29
N MET A 837 -10.12 28.54 -14.20
CA MET A 837 -11.26 28.83 -15.07
C MET A 837 -10.78 29.30 -16.45
N PRO A 838 -11.41 28.86 -17.56
CA PRO A 838 -11.13 29.40 -18.89
C PRO A 838 -11.59 30.86 -18.99
N THR A 839 -10.84 31.68 -19.72
CA THR A 839 -11.21 33.07 -20.03
C THR A 839 -12.20 33.12 -21.20
N ALA A 840 -12.80 34.29 -21.46
CA ALA A 840 -13.66 34.48 -22.63
C ALA A 840 -12.95 34.16 -23.95
N GLU A 841 -11.65 34.49 -24.07
CA GLU A 841 -10.81 34.14 -25.22
C GLU A 841 -10.68 32.61 -25.38
N ASP A 842 -10.42 31.91 -24.27
CA ASP A 842 -10.29 30.44 -24.27
C ASP A 842 -11.63 29.79 -24.67
N ILE A 843 -12.77 30.33 -24.21
CA ILE A 843 -14.12 29.87 -24.57
C ILE A 843 -14.41 30.09 -26.07
N LEU A 844 -14.03 31.24 -26.63
CA LEU A 844 -14.18 31.51 -28.06
C LEU A 844 -13.32 30.55 -28.90
N ALA A 845 -12.08 30.29 -28.48
CA ALA A 845 -11.20 29.32 -29.14
C ALA A 845 -11.78 27.89 -29.14
N LEU A 846 -12.45 27.50 -28.04
CA LEU A 846 -13.15 26.21 -27.94
C LEU A 846 -14.36 26.13 -28.89
N LYS A 847 -15.10 27.23 -29.07
CA LYS A 847 -16.23 27.28 -30.02
C LYS A 847 -15.76 27.12 -31.46
N ASN A 848 -14.69 27.82 -31.84
CA ASN A 848 -14.21 27.85 -33.22
C ASN A 848 -13.63 26.51 -33.71
N SER A 849 -13.01 25.74 -32.82
CA SER A 849 -12.33 24.48 -33.14
C SER A 849 -13.23 23.24 -33.05
N GLY A 850 -14.39 23.33 -32.38
CA GLY A 850 -15.33 22.23 -32.17
C GLY A 850 -14.89 21.12 -31.21
N SER A 851 -13.59 21.01 -30.87
CA SER A 851 -13.06 20.01 -29.94
C SER A 851 -11.86 20.52 -29.15
N ALA A 852 -11.86 20.27 -27.83
CA ALA A 852 -10.76 20.63 -26.92
C ALA A 852 -9.43 19.93 -27.25
N ASP A 853 -9.46 18.83 -28.00
CA ASP A 853 -8.26 18.09 -28.40
C ASP A 853 -7.52 18.75 -29.57
N SER A 854 -8.24 19.55 -30.36
CA SER A 854 -7.72 20.25 -31.54
C SER A 854 -7.28 21.69 -31.22
N VAL A 855 -7.63 22.22 -30.04
CA VAL A 855 -7.23 23.57 -29.61
C VAL A 855 -5.82 23.55 -29.07
N GLU A 856 -4.96 24.40 -29.60
CA GLU A 856 -3.68 24.70 -28.97
C GLU A 856 -3.92 25.33 -27.61
N ALA A 857 -3.46 24.66 -26.55
CA ALA A 857 -3.79 25.09 -25.21
C ALA A 857 -3.06 26.40 -24.84
N PRO A 858 -3.65 27.27 -24.01
CA PRO A 858 -3.08 28.58 -23.71
C PRO A 858 -1.81 28.48 -22.85
N CYS A 859 -0.98 29.53 -22.87
CA CYS A 859 0.22 29.66 -22.05
C CYS A 859 0.15 30.84 -21.08
N GLU A 860 0.69 30.66 -19.88
CA GLU A 860 0.90 31.76 -18.93
C GLU A 860 2.09 32.62 -19.34
N ASN A 861 1.91 33.94 -19.24
CA ASN A 861 3.01 34.89 -19.42
C ASN A 861 3.94 34.92 -18.20
N LEU A 862 5.25 34.75 -18.45
CA LEU A 862 6.26 34.81 -17.40
C LEU A 862 6.29 36.20 -16.72
N ARG A 863 6.31 36.20 -15.39
CA ARG A 863 6.45 37.42 -14.60
C ARG A 863 7.84 38.02 -14.78
N ARG A 864 7.89 39.26 -15.28
CA ARG A 864 9.12 40.05 -15.31
C ARG A 864 9.45 40.50 -13.89
N LEU A 865 10.54 39.97 -13.33
CA LEU A 865 11.06 40.42 -12.03
C LEU A 865 11.77 41.75 -12.23
N LYS A 866 11.35 42.81 -11.52
CA LYS A 866 12.05 44.09 -11.51
C LYS A 866 13.46 43.84 -10.95
N LYS A 867 14.50 44.11 -11.73
CA LYS A 867 15.86 44.19 -11.17
C LYS A 867 15.85 45.37 -10.18
N PRO A 868 16.33 45.21 -8.94
CA PRO A 868 16.40 46.33 -8.00
C PRO A 868 17.22 47.45 -8.65
N LYS A 869 16.59 48.61 -8.85
CA LYS A 869 17.19 49.74 -9.60
C LYS A 869 18.34 50.43 -8.83
N ASP A 870 18.53 50.10 -7.55
CA ASP A 870 19.45 50.84 -6.66
C ASP A 870 20.71 50.07 -6.24
N ALA A 871 21.06 48.94 -6.88
CA ALA A 871 22.26 48.18 -6.52
C ALA A 871 23.61 48.86 -6.88
N LYS A 872 23.58 50.09 -7.42
CA LYS A 872 24.77 50.95 -7.57
C LYS A 872 25.03 51.85 -6.34
N ALA A 873 24.09 51.97 -5.40
CA ALA A 873 24.29 52.75 -4.18
C ALA A 873 24.43 51.82 -2.95
N LYS A 874 25.65 51.72 -2.43
CA LYS A 874 26.07 50.99 -1.21
C LYS A 874 25.77 49.48 -1.22
N LYS A 875 26.82 48.68 -1.46
CA LYS A 875 26.92 47.23 -1.17
C LYS A 875 26.77 46.93 0.34
N ARG A 876 25.61 47.20 0.95
CA ARG A 876 25.21 46.41 2.13
C ARG A 876 24.65 45.11 1.55
N LYS A 877 25.46 44.04 1.56
CA LYS A 877 24.94 42.70 1.22
C LYS A 877 23.77 42.47 2.16
N ALA A 878 22.54 42.47 1.62
CA ALA A 878 21.39 42.04 2.39
C ALA A 878 21.76 40.68 3.02
N PRO A 879 21.50 40.48 4.33
CA PRO A 879 21.78 39.21 4.97
C PRO A 879 21.12 38.11 4.14
N ARG A 880 21.89 37.05 3.83
CA ARG A 880 21.33 35.91 3.12
C ARG A 880 20.24 35.34 4.02
N PRO A 881 19.03 35.11 3.51
CA PRO A 881 17.97 34.56 4.33
C PRO A 881 18.41 33.24 4.91
N THR A 882 18.10 33.04 6.19
CA THR A 882 18.42 31.81 6.91
C THR A 882 17.72 30.62 6.24
N VAL A 883 18.28 29.41 6.35
CA VAL A 883 17.60 28.21 5.82
C VAL A 883 16.20 28.07 6.42
N GLU A 884 16.04 28.42 7.69
CA GLU A 884 14.75 28.41 8.39
C GLU A 884 13.76 29.42 7.81
N GLU A 885 14.21 30.64 7.50
CA GLU A 885 13.38 31.66 6.83
C GLU A 885 12.94 31.20 5.44
N LEU A 886 13.79 30.49 4.69
CA LEU A 886 13.45 29.92 3.40
C LEU A 886 12.51 28.71 3.50
N LEU A 887 12.57 27.99 4.62
CA LEU A 887 11.68 26.88 4.92
C LEU A 887 10.37 27.34 5.56
N ALA A 888 10.27 28.58 6.04
CA ALA A 888 9.05 29.14 6.61
C ALA A 888 7.88 29.12 5.60
N ARG A 889 6.66 29.13 6.13
CA ARG A 889 5.45 29.15 5.29
C ARG A 889 5.34 30.53 4.65
N PRO A 890 5.22 30.64 3.31
CA PRO A 890 5.11 31.93 2.64
C PRO A 890 3.78 32.60 2.98
N THR A 891 3.81 33.91 3.23
CA THR A 891 2.62 34.75 3.32
C THR A 891 2.04 34.94 1.91
N VAL A 892 0.77 34.64 1.73
CA VAL A 892 0.10 34.73 0.42
C VAL A 892 -0.83 35.94 0.42
N SER A 893 -0.69 36.81 -0.58
CA SER A 893 -1.51 38.03 -0.71
C SER A 893 -2.80 37.81 -1.52
N SER A 894 -2.75 36.96 -2.55
CA SER A 894 -3.93 36.47 -3.28
C SER A 894 -3.62 35.14 -3.96
N VAL A 895 -4.57 34.21 -3.87
CA VAL A 895 -4.55 32.87 -4.47
C VAL A 895 -5.32 32.89 -5.78
N VAL A 896 -6.55 33.40 -5.77
CA VAL A 896 -7.49 33.33 -6.90
C VAL A 896 -6.94 34.10 -8.10
N LYS A 897 -6.40 35.31 -7.87
CA LYS A 897 -5.86 36.21 -8.90
C LYS A 897 -4.34 36.11 -9.05
N SER A 898 -3.73 35.02 -8.57
CA SER A 898 -2.27 34.83 -8.64
C SER A 898 -1.76 34.64 -10.08
N CYS A 899 -2.59 34.05 -10.96
CA CYS A 899 -2.30 33.78 -12.36
C CYS A 899 -3.13 34.65 -13.30
N SER A 900 -2.86 34.60 -14.60
CA SER A 900 -3.70 35.30 -15.59
C SER A 900 -5.13 34.77 -15.64
N ARG A 901 -5.31 33.47 -15.35
CA ARG A 901 -6.62 32.83 -15.18
C ARG A 901 -6.97 32.66 -13.71
N LEU A 902 -8.25 32.83 -13.37
CA LEU A 902 -8.75 32.68 -12.01
C LEU A 902 -8.59 31.22 -11.54
N ILE A 903 -8.04 31.03 -10.35
CA ILE A 903 -7.84 29.69 -9.76
C ILE A 903 -9.11 29.26 -9.01
N LEU A 904 -9.66 28.12 -9.42
CA LEU A 904 -10.82 27.47 -8.81
C LEU A 904 -10.42 26.54 -7.66
N GLY A 905 -9.24 25.94 -7.75
CA GLY A 905 -8.85 24.82 -6.90
C GLY A 905 -7.44 24.30 -7.16
N GLY A 906 -7.12 23.17 -6.53
CA GLY A 906 -5.82 22.53 -6.62
C GLY A 906 -5.92 21.00 -6.71
N VAL A 907 -4.94 20.39 -7.39
CA VAL A 907 -4.82 18.93 -7.50
C VAL A 907 -4.01 18.37 -6.34
N VAL A 908 -4.60 17.42 -5.61
CA VAL A 908 -3.97 16.79 -4.44
C VAL A 908 -3.28 15.48 -4.80
N SER A 909 -3.88 14.71 -5.71
CA SER A 909 -3.30 13.47 -6.24
C SER A 909 -3.50 13.44 -7.75
N GLY A 910 -2.45 13.18 -8.53
CA GLY A 910 -2.56 13.16 -9.98
C GLY A 910 -1.44 12.35 -10.62
N ASP A 911 -1.82 11.47 -11.55
CA ASP A 911 -0.92 10.64 -12.32
C ASP A 911 -1.63 10.17 -13.61
N TYR A 912 -0.92 9.42 -14.44
CA TYR A 912 -1.51 8.78 -15.61
C TYR A 912 -2.36 7.57 -15.17
N CYS A 913 -3.65 7.59 -15.53
CA CYS A 913 -4.58 6.51 -15.24
C CYS A 913 -4.50 5.45 -16.33
N PHE A 914 -4.21 4.21 -15.94
CA PHE A 914 -4.07 3.10 -16.86
C PHE A 914 -5.43 2.55 -17.34
N SER A 915 -6.52 2.75 -16.58
CA SER A 915 -7.84 2.29 -16.99
C SER A 915 -8.45 3.14 -18.11
N SER A 916 -8.34 4.47 -18.01
CA SER A 916 -8.84 5.42 -19.01
C SER A 916 -7.82 5.81 -20.07
N ALA A 917 -6.56 5.40 -19.92
CA ALA A 917 -5.44 5.72 -20.79
C ALA A 917 -5.18 7.25 -20.97
N CYS A 918 -5.60 8.06 -20.01
CA CYS A 918 -5.40 9.50 -19.99
C CYS A 918 -4.90 10.00 -18.63
N GLY A 919 -4.52 11.28 -18.56
CA GLY A 919 -4.15 11.92 -17.29
C GLY A 919 -5.38 12.12 -16.40
N ARG A 920 -5.33 11.61 -15.16
CA ARG A 920 -6.41 11.76 -14.18
C ARG A 920 -5.87 12.39 -12.91
N GLY A 921 -6.64 13.33 -12.35
CA GLY A 921 -6.28 14.04 -11.14
C GLY A 921 -7.45 14.14 -10.18
N LEU A 922 -7.20 13.94 -8.91
CA LEU A 922 -8.12 14.23 -7.81
C LEU A 922 -7.72 15.57 -7.19
N GLY A 923 -8.69 16.44 -6.99
CA GLY A 923 -8.48 17.76 -6.40
C GLY A 923 -9.69 18.29 -5.66
N TYR A 924 -9.56 19.50 -5.15
CA TYR A 924 -10.65 20.24 -4.51
C TYR A 924 -10.80 21.60 -5.17
N CYS A 925 -12.05 22.03 -5.36
CA CYS A 925 -12.43 23.35 -5.85
C CYS A 925 -13.35 24.04 -4.85
N ALA A 926 -13.28 25.37 -4.76
CA ALA A 926 -14.26 26.15 -4.00
C ALA A 926 -15.64 26.08 -4.68
N PHE A 927 -16.71 25.94 -3.90
CA PHE A 927 -18.07 25.85 -4.42
C PHE A 927 -18.44 27.08 -5.28
N GLU A 928 -18.23 28.30 -4.78
CA GLU A 928 -18.55 29.54 -5.53
C GLU A 928 -17.77 29.64 -6.84
N GLY A 929 -16.51 29.17 -6.86
CA GLY A 929 -15.74 29.08 -8.11
C GLY A 929 -16.39 28.13 -9.14
N LEU A 930 -16.97 27.01 -8.70
CA LEU A 930 -17.69 26.09 -9.57
C LEU A 930 -19.01 26.69 -10.07
N VAL A 931 -19.70 27.47 -9.24
CA VAL A 931 -20.90 28.22 -9.63
C VAL A 931 -20.57 29.18 -10.78
N HIS A 932 -19.53 30.00 -10.58
CA HIS A 932 -19.08 30.96 -11.58
C HIS A 932 -18.63 30.28 -12.89
N LEU A 933 -18.02 29.10 -12.81
CA LEU A 933 -17.68 28.28 -13.98
C LEU A 933 -18.93 27.85 -14.75
N ILE A 934 -19.97 27.37 -14.06
CA ILE A 934 -21.21 26.91 -14.68
C ILE A 934 -21.96 28.07 -15.32
N GLU A 935 -22.12 29.19 -14.62
CA GLU A 935 -22.81 30.37 -15.13
C GLU A 935 -22.13 30.94 -16.38
N SER A 936 -20.80 31.03 -16.38
CA SER A 936 -20.02 31.45 -17.55
C SER A 936 -20.15 30.47 -18.72
N SER A 937 -20.12 29.16 -18.44
CA SER A 937 -20.25 28.12 -19.46
C SER A 937 -21.66 28.07 -20.06
N ALA A 938 -22.70 28.21 -19.22
CA ALA A 938 -24.10 28.22 -19.62
C ALA A 938 -24.44 29.47 -20.45
N SER A 939 -23.97 30.64 -20.02
CA SER A 939 -24.08 31.90 -20.78
C SER A 939 -23.40 31.80 -22.15
N ALA A 940 -22.27 31.10 -22.23
CA ALA A 940 -21.58 30.87 -23.49
C ALA A 940 -22.15 29.70 -24.32
N SER A 941 -23.06 28.88 -23.78
CA SER A 941 -23.48 27.61 -24.37
C SER A 941 -22.30 26.70 -24.75
N VAL A 942 -21.33 26.57 -23.84
CA VAL A 942 -20.16 25.68 -23.95
C VAL A 942 -20.16 24.72 -22.76
N ARG A 943 -19.49 23.57 -22.89
CA ARG A 943 -19.29 22.63 -21.78
C ARG A 943 -18.44 23.27 -20.68
N PRO A 944 -18.67 22.94 -19.40
CA PRO A 944 -17.87 23.44 -18.28
C PRO A 944 -16.50 22.77 -18.23
N LEU A 945 -15.63 23.11 -19.17
CA LEU A 945 -14.24 22.68 -19.22
C LEU A 945 -13.38 23.52 -18.29
N VAL A 946 -12.40 22.89 -17.66
CA VAL A 946 -11.42 23.57 -16.81
C VAL A 946 -10.02 23.48 -17.41
N LEU A 947 -9.16 24.40 -17.01
CA LEU A 947 -7.75 24.37 -17.33
C LEU A 947 -6.97 23.89 -16.12
N PHE A 948 -6.01 23.00 -16.30
CA PHE A 948 -5.01 22.72 -15.26
C PHE A 948 -3.62 23.10 -15.74
N ARG A 949 -2.76 23.51 -14.80
CA ARG A 949 -1.38 23.92 -15.09
C ARG A 949 -0.41 23.24 -14.13
N HIS A 950 0.61 22.62 -14.71
CA HIS A 950 1.69 22.03 -13.92
C HIS A 950 2.57 23.10 -13.28
N GLN A 951 2.99 22.91 -12.03
CA GLN A 951 3.83 23.86 -11.30
C GLN A 951 5.18 24.20 -11.96
N HIS A 952 5.67 23.36 -12.88
CA HIS A 952 6.94 23.58 -13.59
C HIS A 952 6.73 24.03 -15.04
N SER A 953 5.49 24.28 -15.46
CA SER A 953 5.12 24.58 -16.86
C SER A 953 4.34 25.88 -16.93
N VAL A 954 4.50 26.61 -18.05
CA VAL A 954 3.62 27.73 -18.40
C VAL A 954 2.37 27.28 -19.14
N GLN A 955 2.40 26.07 -19.71
CA GLN A 955 1.35 25.52 -20.56
C GLN A 955 0.15 25.08 -19.73
N TYR A 956 -1.02 25.64 -20.03
CA TYR A 956 -2.31 25.13 -19.56
C TYR A 956 -2.76 23.94 -20.41
N ARG A 957 -3.61 23.08 -19.85
CA ARG A 957 -4.23 21.94 -20.53
C ARG A 957 -5.72 21.87 -20.17
N TYR A 958 -6.56 21.59 -21.15
CA TYR A 958 -8.00 21.38 -20.93
C TYR A 958 -8.26 20.04 -20.25
N ALA A 959 -9.19 20.03 -19.30
CA ALA A 959 -9.71 18.84 -18.64
C ALA A 959 -11.23 18.94 -18.45
N THR A 960 -11.89 17.78 -18.45
CA THR A 960 -13.26 17.66 -17.96
C THR A 960 -13.25 17.52 -16.45
N LEU A 961 -14.24 18.12 -15.80
CA LEU A 961 -14.43 18.06 -14.35
C LEU A 961 -15.63 17.19 -14.04
N HIS A 962 -15.44 16.24 -13.12
CA HIS A 962 -16.46 15.38 -12.55
C HIS A 962 -16.49 15.60 -11.03
N VAL A 963 -17.68 15.83 -10.47
CA VAL A 963 -17.85 15.95 -9.02
C VAL A 963 -18.01 14.55 -8.43
N LEU A 964 -17.25 14.25 -7.39
CA LEU A 964 -17.32 12.95 -6.72
C LEU A 964 -18.47 12.94 -5.70
N GLU A 965 -19.25 11.87 -5.71
CA GLU A 965 -20.36 11.68 -4.76
C GLU A 965 -19.90 11.13 -3.40
N GLU A 966 -18.70 10.55 -3.36
CA GLU A 966 -18.12 9.91 -2.16
C GLU A 966 -16.72 10.46 -1.89
N CYS A 967 -16.64 11.30 -0.86
CA CYS A 967 -15.45 11.78 -0.15
C CYS A 967 -15.83 11.91 1.34
#